data_AF-A0AAN6NG64-F1
#
_entry.id   AF-A0AAN6NG64-F1
#
_cell.length_a   1.000
_cell.length_b   1.000
_cell.length_c   1.000
_cell.angle_alpha   90.00
_cell.angle_beta   90.00
_cell.angle_gamma   90.00
#
_symmetry.space_group_name_H-M   'P 1'
#
loop_
_entity.id
_entity.type
_entity.pdbx_description
1 polymer ?
#
loop_
_entity_poly.entity_id
_entity_poly.type
_entity_poly.pdbx_seq_one_letter_code
_entity_poly.pdbx_strand_id
1 'polypeptide(L)'
;MSNGTIGFHEETAHTQVNGHSNGVANGNSNGNSNGNGTKLAVRKKMDRKKSSPMMPSFMVSAPGKVIVYGEHAVVHGKAAIAAAISLRSYLLVTSLSKSKRTVTLRFPDIDFNHSWNIDELPWSTFSHPSKKKYYYSLVTEIDPELVAAVQPFLANISLDKPADIRKVHQNSAGSFLYMFLSLGSQSFPGCQYTLRSTIPIGAGLGSSASIAVCMSTALLLQLRTLSGPHPDQPPDEARLQVERVNRWAFVYEMFIHGNPSGVDNTVSAQGKAVMFQRPDYGKPPAVRPLWDFPELPLLLVDTKQAKSTAAEVAKVGELKKTHPKLIGSILDAIDKVTQSALDLVHEETFDPEEEESLRRAGELMTINHGLLVSLGVSHPRLERVRELVDHQGIGWTKLTGAGGGGCSITLLRPGVPREKLDRLEHQLEEEGYQKFETTLGGDGVGVLWPAVLKNGMDEDEEGGMEIDLENFLNAEDNDGVERVVPKPTSKGSESKSAFLSITFICKESICVSFCGASTTTAHSTSATSSSAAEPKTANERSQHLYNESHPFEVLHPKSGSGGGLGIAGLSREEQIGWLYSRFALSLSSPAATRRLPLGQKAQKELWRHVNESANLPIRAVKKKWRTPSTAKPLPGAQGNNSGFSWGWGIDRNGHDVGELPLEKFQERCEKRIKERRHREDTQRVDTEKETDSHPSNPNDILTETDEQEEMQRRREMASLRRELYGEITGTLTQSPEWDDVVPMPHDEPEAALATIAYPDDYDEAMSYLRAVMVKKEYSPRCLRLTEHIISMNPAHYTVWLYRASNIFALKLSIPDEIQWLNDIALENLKNYQIWHHRHLLVENYFPEISGDRQKVAQFAGSEISFLGQILAEDTKNYHVWSYRSYLVRKLSLWDNQEELRAIEGMIQDDVRNNSAWSHRFFLVFSNPEHSTAGSAATEFDPKVPDEIVEREVRYATAQTYAAPQNQSPWNYLKGVLVKGGRKLGSVEEFTKEFVEGLGEEGEGKEDVKSTHALDLLAEIYAEKGDTAKADLCLRRLAERYDRIRVGYWEWRRKCLSSGE
;
A
#
# COMPACT_ATOMS: atom_id res chain seq x y z
N MET A 1 10.53 72.42 -22.66
CA MET A 1 9.80 73.28 -23.61
C MET A 1 8.39 72.75 -23.68
N SER A 2 7.46 73.21 -22.82
CA SER A 2 6.73 74.48 -22.85
C SER A 2 5.59 74.51 -23.87
N ASN A 3 4.38 74.48 -23.31
CA ASN A 3 3.16 75.21 -23.67
C ASN A 3 2.41 74.88 -24.96
N GLY A 4 1.11 74.62 -24.78
CA GLY A 4 0.10 74.63 -25.84
C GLY A 4 -0.45 76.03 -26.14
N THR A 5 -1.62 76.07 -26.80
CA THR A 5 -2.90 76.69 -26.38
C THR A 5 -3.75 77.12 -27.61
N ILE A 6 -5.08 76.98 -27.46
CA ILE A 6 -6.21 77.80 -27.97
C ILE A 6 -7.13 77.19 -29.05
N GLY A 7 -8.38 76.91 -28.63
CA GLY A 7 -9.56 76.68 -29.48
C GLY A 7 -10.83 76.29 -28.67
N PHE A 8 -11.40 77.23 -27.90
CA PHE A 8 -12.61 77.10 -27.06
C PHE A 8 -13.80 77.88 -27.66
N HIS A 9 -15.02 77.40 -27.41
CA HIS A 9 -16.24 78.12 -26.99
C HIS A 9 -17.42 77.15 -27.23
N GLU A 10 -18.16 76.64 -26.26
CA GLU A 10 -18.48 77.22 -24.96
C GLU A 10 -18.50 76.17 -23.83
N GLU A 11 -17.92 76.35 -22.64
CA GLU A 11 -16.80 77.12 -22.09
C GLU A 11 -16.82 76.73 -20.60
N THR A 12 -15.77 76.37 -19.88
CA THR A 12 -14.34 76.47 -20.17
C THR A 12 -13.55 75.87 -18.99
N ALA A 13 -12.39 75.29 -19.30
CA ALA A 13 -11.13 75.40 -18.55
C ALA A 13 -10.93 74.69 -17.18
N HIS A 14 -10.40 73.45 -17.26
CA HIS A 14 -9.13 72.97 -16.69
C HIS A 14 -8.78 72.99 -15.16
N THR A 15 -8.50 71.77 -14.66
CA THR A 15 -7.33 71.32 -13.85
C THR A 15 -7.03 71.89 -12.46
N GLN A 16 -6.69 70.93 -11.59
CA GLN A 16 -5.79 71.00 -10.44
C GLN A 16 -6.36 71.52 -9.11
N VAL A 17 -5.77 70.92 -8.07
CA VAL A 17 -5.66 71.38 -6.68
C VAL A 17 -6.78 70.93 -5.75
N ASN A 18 -6.31 70.37 -4.63
CA ASN A 18 -6.87 70.36 -3.28
C ASN A 18 -8.35 70.65 -3.14
N GLY A 19 -9.01 69.76 -2.40
CA GLY A 19 -9.52 70.09 -1.07
C GLY A 19 -10.40 71.33 -0.92
N HIS A 20 -11.53 71.08 -0.24
CA HIS A 20 -12.28 72.07 0.54
C HIS A 20 -13.05 73.09 -0.33
N SER A 21 -14.22 73.58 0.01
CA SER A 21 -15.18 73.31 1.07
C SER A 21 -16.36 74.28 0.86
N ASN A 22 -17.47 73.97 1.54
CA ASN A 22 -18.38 74.92 2.19
C ASN A 22 -19.48 75.67 1.42
N GLY A 23 -20.62 75.71 2.12
CA GLY A 23 -21.78 76.57 1.90
C GLY A 23 -23.02 75.88 2.47
N VAL A 24 -23.09 75.58 3.78
CA VAL A 24 -23.57 76.48 4.85
C VAL A 24 -24.89 77.18 4.49
N ALA A 25 -25.96 76.80 5.20
CA ALA A 25 -26.97 77.75 5.65
C ALA A 25 -27.69 77.18 6.90
N ASN A 26 -27.44 77.87 8.02
CA ASN A 26 -28.31 78.22 9.16
C ASN A 26 -29.04 77.09 9.93
N GLY A 27 -29.05 77.06 11.26
CA GLY A 27 -28.68 78.04 12.29
C GLY A 27 -29.39 77.68 13.61
N ASN A 28 -28.88 78.20 14.73
CA ASN A 28 -29.36 78.09 16.13
C ASN A 28 -29.16 76.74 16.84
N SER A 29 -28.78 76.62 18.12
CA SER A 29 -28.38 77.57 19.19
C SER A 29 -28.05 76.75 20.46
N ASN A 30 -27.08 77.20 21.27
CA ASN A 30 -26.81 76.88 22.70
C ASN A 30 -26.42 75.42 23.06
N GLY A 31 -25.46 75.10 23.92
CA GLY A 31 -24.62 75.81 24.91
C GLY A 31 -24.09 74.76 25.93
N ASN A 32 -22.98 75.07 26.61
CA ASN A 32 -22.39 74.42 27.81
C ASN A 32 -21.44 73.19 27.72
N SER A 33 -20.13 73.54 27.80
CA SER A 33 -19.17 73.26 28.91
C SER A 33 -18.79 71.83 29.38
N ASN A 34 -17.46 71.65 29.47
CA ASN A 34 -16.64 70.72 30.29
C ASN A 34 -16.64 69.24 29.85
N GLY A 35 -15.54 68.48 29.74
CA GLY A 35 -14.11 68.63 30.04
C GLY A 35 -13.49 67.21 30.08
N ASN A 36 -12.24 67.06 29.63
CA ASN A 36 -11.34 65.89 29.71
C ASN A 36 -11.70 64.56 28.99
N GLY A 37 -10.83 64.12 28.06
CA GLY A 37 -10.81 62.75 27.54
C GLY A 37 -9.84 62.54 26.36
N THR A 38 -8.64 62.06 26.67
CA THR A 38 -7.64 61.32 25.86
C THR A 38 -7.91 61.11 24.34
N LYS A 39 -6.99 61.62 23.50
CA LYS A 39 -6.94 61.35 22.05
C LYS A 39 -6.59 59.89 21.76
N LEU A 40 -7.52 59.15 21.14
CA LEU A 40 -7.28 57.87 20.47
C LEU A 40 -6.49 58.10 19.17
N ALA A 41 -5.31 57.49 19.07
CA ALA A 41 -4.60 57.34 17.81
C ALA A 41 -5.28 56.24 16.97
N VAL A 42 -5.68 56.60 15.76
CA VAL A 42 -6.29 55.72 14.76
C VAL A 42 -5.28 54.68 14.30
N ARG A 43 -5.56 53.41 14.60
CA ARG A 43 -4.76 52.25 14.22
C ARG A 43 -4.88 52.03 12.70
N LYS A 44 -3.77 52.13 11.98
CA LYS A 44 -3.65 51.76 10.56
C LYS A 44 -4.13 50.31 10.39
N LYS A 45 -5.12 50.08 9.52
CA LYS A 45 -5.60 48.73 9.16
C LYS A 45 -4.41 47.99 8.53
N MET A 46 -3.90 46.98 9.22
CA MET A 46 -2.91 46.06 8.63
C MET A 46 -3.64 45.20 7.59
N ASP A 47 -3.11 45.17 6.37
CA ASP A 47 -3.51 44.19 5.38
C ASP A 47 -3.20 42.79 5.90
N ARG A 48 -4.25 41.97 5.91
CA ARG A 48 -4.22 40.61 6.44
C ARG A 48 -3.41 39.75 5.46
N LYS A 49 -2.24 39.24 5.89
CA LYS A 49 -1.46 38.24 5.13
C LYS A 49 -2.40 37.12 4.65
N LYS A 50 -2.42 36.84 3.34
CA LYS A 50 -3.10 35.65 2.77
C LYS A 50 -2.53 34.42 3.47
N SER A 51 -3.39 33.64 4.12
CA SER A 51 -2.99 32.39 4.76
C SER A 51 -2.48 31.41 3.71
N SER A 52 -1.26 30.92 3.87
CA SER A 52 -0.71 29.85 3.04
C SER A 52 -1.61 28.60 3.16
N PRO A 53 -2.05 27.99 2.05
CA PRO A 53 -2.82 26.75 2.11
C PRO A 53 -1.98 25.63 2.74
N MET A 54 -2.61 24.75 3.53
CA MET A 54 -1.94 23.65 4.25
C MET A 54 -1.31 22.59 3.32
N MET A 55 -1.68 22.62 2.04
CA MET A 55 -1.27 21.71 0.98
C MET A 55 -1.44 22.45 -0.35
N PRO A 56 -0.46 22.40 -1.28
CA PRO A 56 -0.59 23.02 -2.60
C PRO A 56 -1.82 22.49 -3.34
N SER A 57 -2.43 23.32 -4.18
CA SER A 57 -3.47 22.87 -5.10
C SER A 57 -2.89 21.80 -6.03
N PHE A 58 -3.67 20.78 -6.35
CA PHE A 58 -3.26 19.72 -7.26
C PHE A 58 -4.41 19.35 -8.18
N MET A 59 -4.08 18.76 -9.33
CA MET A 59 -5.08 18.35 -10.31
C MET A 59 -4.96 16.86 -10.60
N VAL A 60 -6.11 16.21 -10.73
CA VAL A 60 -6.22 14.82 -11.18
C VAL A 60 -6.92 14.81 -12.53
N SER A 61 -6.49 13.95 -13.45
CA SER A 61 -7.21 13.70 -14.69
C SER A 61 -7.38 12.22 -14.99
N ALA A 62 -8.46 11.85 -15.66
CA ALA A 62 -8.71 10.48 -16.12
C ALA A 62 -9.43 10.46 -17.47
N PRO A 63 -9.06 9.56 -18.40
CA PRO A 63 -9.67 9.46 -19.71
C PRO A 63 -11.09 8.87 -19.67
N GLY A 64 -11.86 9.12 -20.72
CA GLY A 64 -13.04 8.33 -21.06
C GLY A 64 -12.66 7.01 -21.73
N LYS A 65 -13.66 6.28 -22.22
CA LYS A 65 -13.46 5.01 -22.94
C LYS A 65 -14.42 4.84 -24.12
N VAL A 66 -14.00 4.02 -25.08
CA VAL A 66 -14.85 3.50 -26.16
C VAL A 66 -14.72 1.99 -26.24
N ILE A 67 -15.75 1.32 -26.77
CA ILE A 67 -15.64 -0.09 -27.16
C ILE A 67 -15.15 -0.11 -28.61
N VAL A 68 -13.97 -0.71 -28.81
CA VAL A 68 -13.34 -0.85 -30.12
C VAL A 68 -13.92 -2.05 -30.85
N TYR A 69 -14.03 -3.19 -30.15
CA TYR A 69 -14.61 -4.43 -30.67
C TYR A 69 -15.40 -5.18 -29.58
N GLY A 70 -16.40 -5.98 -29.97
CA GLY A 70 -17.11 -6.90 -29.07
C GLY A 70 -18.35 -6.37 -28.35
N GLU A 71 -18.92 -5.26 -28.82
CA GLU A 71 -20.01 -4.48 -28.19
C GLU A 71 -21.13 -5.30 -27.58
N HIS A 72 -21.96 -5.94 -28.41
CA HIS A 72 -23.08 -6.78 -27.96
C HIS A 72 -22.65 -8.23 -27.75
N ALA A 73 -21.51 -8.64 -28.34
CA ALA A 73 -20.99 -9.99 -28.22
C ALA A 73 -20.62 -10.33 -26.77
N VAL A 74 -20.12 -9.35 -26.03
CA VAL A 74 -19.75 -9.48 -24.62
C VAL A 74 -20.90 -9.92 -23.72
N VAL A 75 -22.12 -9.45 -24.01
CA VAL A 75 -23.33 -9.82 -23.25
C VAL A 75 -23.61 -11.32 -23.38
N HIS A 76 -23.08 -11.95 -24.42
CA HIS A 76 -23.28 -13.34 -24.78
C HIS A 76 -22.03 -14.22 -24.58
N GLY A 77 -21.11 -13.81 -23.71
CA GLY A 77 -19.94 -14.61 -23.32
C GLY A 77 -18.70 -14.45 -24.19
N LYS A 78 -18.75 -13.54 -25.18
CA LYS A 78 -17.63 -13.28 -26.08
C LYS A 78 -16.70 -12.20 -25.55
N ALA A 79 -15.53 -12.05 -26.17
CA ALA A 79 -14.55 -11.06 -25.80
C ALA A 79 -14.88 -9.68 -26.39
N ALA A 80 -14.49 -8.62 -25.67
CA ALA A 80 -14.56 -7.24 -26.12
C ALA A 80 -13.29 -6.47 -25.74
N ILE A 81 -12.87 -5.57 -26.62
CA ILE A 81 -11.77 -4.64 -26.38
C ILE A 81 -12.37 -3.26 -26.11
N ALA A 82 -12.16 -2.75 -24.89
CA ALA A 82 -12.44 -1.37 -24.54
C ALA A 82 -11.12 -0.60 -24.40
N ALA A 83 -11.06 0.62 -24.90
CA ALA A 83 -9.84 1.42 -24.88
C ALA A 83 -10.10 2.86 -24.44
N ALA A 84 -9.10 3.42 -23.77
CA ALA A 84 -9.13 4.79 -23.29
C ALA A 84 -9.07 5.77 -24.45
N ILE A 85 -9.78 6.89 -24.34
CA ILE A 85 -9.71 8.01 -25.29
C ILE A 85 -9.07 9.23 -24.63
N SER A 86 -8.39 10.05 -25.41
CA SER A 86 -7.69 11.24 -24.90
C SER A 86 -8.61 12.35 -24.37
N LEU A 87 -9.94 12.22 -24.48
CA LEU A 87 -10.90 13.09 -23.78
C LEU A 87 -10.93 12.73 -22.30
N ARG A 88 -10.74 13.71 -21.41
CA ARG A 88 -10.53 13.52 -19.97
C ARG A 88 -11.48 14.35 -19.12
N SER A 89 -11.74 13.86 -17.91
CA SER A 89 -12.22 14.69 -16.80
C SER A 89 -11.02 15.23 -16.03
N TYR A 90 -11.13 16.47 -15.57
CA TYR A 90 -10.11 17.22 -14.86
C TYR A 90 -10.68 17.72 -13.54
N LEU A 91 -10.06 17.32 -12.44
CA LEU A 91 -10.47 17.63 -11.09
C LEU A 91 -9.39 18.46 -10.39
N LEU A 92 -9.65 19.76 -10.20
CA LEU A 92 -8.82 20.65 -9.40
C LEU A 92 -9.24 20.57 -7.93
N VAL A 93 -8.28 20.24 -7.06
CA VAL A 93 -8.49 20.17 -5.61
C VAL A 93 -7.80 21.35 -4.95
N THR A 94 -8.59 22.21 -4.31
CA THR A 94 -8.09 23.40 -3.61
C THR A 94 -8.34 23.25 -2.11
N SER A 95 -7.27 23.35 -1.31
CA SER A 95 -7.39 23.31 0.15
C SER A 95 -7.94 24.62 0.69
N LEU A 96 -8.91 24.54 1.61
CA LEU A 96 -9.46 25.72 2.29
C LEU A 96 -8.66 26.03 3.56
N SER A 97 -8.75 27.27 4.03
CA SER A 97 -8.14 27.69 5.30
C SER A 97 -8.70 26.89 6.48
N LYS A 98 -7.90 26.65 7.52
CA LYS A 98 -8.30 25.89 8.74
C LYS A 98 -9.64 26.31 9.36
N SER A 99 -10.03 27.58 9.25
CA SER A 99 -11.30 28.10 9.77
C SER A 99 -12.53 27.71 8.95
N LYS A 100 -12.37 27.18 7.73
CA LYS A 100 -13.45 26.73 6.87
C LYS A 100 -13.48 25.20 6.85
N ARG A 101 -14.36 24.61 7.67
CA ARG A 101 -14.55 23.15 7.78
C ARG A 101 -15.62 22.64 6.83
N THR A 102 -15.52 23.04 5.56
CA THR A 102 -16.49 22.67 4.53
C THR A 102 -15.85 21.82 3.45
N VAL A 103 -16.64 20.93 2.89
CA VAL A 103 -16.30 20.21 1.66
C VAL A 103 -17.25 20.65 0.54
N THR A 104 -16.69 21.10 -0.58
CA THR A 104 -17.45 21.72 -1.67
C THR A 104 -17.23 20.97 -2.98
N LEU A 105 -18.32 20.62 -3.67
CA LEU A 105 -18.29 20.16 -5.06
C LEU A 105 -18.74 21.29 -5.97
N ARG A 106 -17.95 21.62 -6.99
CA ARG A 106 -18.26 22.63 -8.00
C ARG A 106 -18.04 22.07 -9.40
N PHE A 107 -19.11 21.71 -10.09
CA PHE A 107 -19.08 21.13 -11.45
C PHE A 107 -19.81 22.09 -12.41
N PRO A 108 -19.09 23.05 -13.02
CA PRO A 108 -19.69 24.07 -13.88
C PRO A 108 -20.41 23.50 -15.11
N ASP A 109 -19.91 22.40 -15.69
CA ASP A 109 -20.46 21.80 -16.92
C ASP A 109 -21.90 21.31 -16.77
N ILE A 110 -22.36 21.11 -15.53
CA ILE A 110 -23.74 20.73 -15.21
C ILE A 110 -24.45 21.76 -14.32
N ASP A 111 -23.84 22.92 -14.09
CA ASP A 111 -24.34 23.95 -13.18
C ASP A 111 -24.64 23.41 -11.76
N PHE A 112 -23.68 22.64 -11.22
CA PHE A 112 -23.76 22.08 -9.88
C PHE A 112 -22.73 22.71 -8.95
N ASN A 113 -23.21 23.29 -7.84
CA ASN A 113 -22.36 23.81 -6.78
C ASN A 113 -23.03 23.54 -5.43
N HIS A 114 -22.37 22.77 -4.58
CA HIS A 114 -22.90 22.45 -3.27
C HIS A 114 -21.79 22.26 -2.24
N SER A 115 -22.07 22.66 -0.99
CA SER A 115 -21.10 22.62 0.10
C SER A 115 -21.73 22.05 1.36
N TRP A 116 -21.03 21.11 2.00
CA TRP A 116 -21.41 20.54 3.29
C TRP A 116 -20.48 21.03 4.38
N ASN A 117 -21.01 21.21 5.59
CA ASN A 117 -20.20 21.32 6.80
C ASN A 117 -19.70 19.92 7.18
N ILE A 118 -18.38 19.74 7.26
CA ILE A 118 -17.76 18.45 7.58
C ILE A 118 -18.25 17.94 8.93
N ASP A 119 -18.43 18.83 9.92
CA ASP A 119 -18.77 18.42 11.29
C ASP A 119 -20.21 17.88 11.44
N GLU A 120 -21.09 18.19 10.49
CA GLU A 120 -22.50 17.82 10.51
C GLU A 120 -22.80 16.49 9.79
N LEU A 121 -21.81 15.95 9.07
CA LEU A 121 -21.95 14.70 8.31
C LEU A 121 -22.09 13.48 9.24
N PRO A 122 -22.66 12.33 8.76
CA PRO A 122 -23.05 11.20 9.60
C PRO A 122 -21.85 10.29 9.96
N TRP A 123 -20.80 10.86 10.57
CA TRP A 123 -19.56 10.16 10.90
C TRP A 123 -19.75 8.98 11.84
N SER A 124 -20.71 9.04 12.77
CA SER A 124 -20.97 7.97 13.73
C SER A 124 -21.39 6.67 13.06
N THR A 125 -22.24 6.75 12.03
CA THR A 125 -22.69 5.58 11.25
C THR A 125 -21.54 4.97 10.45
N PHE A 126 -20.76 5.81 9.76
CA PHE A 126 -19.63 5.35 8.92
C PHE A 126 -18.43 4.88 9.75
N SER A 127 -18.25 5.39 10.96
CA SER A 127 -17.16 5.00 11.86
C SER A 127 -17.48 3.79 12.73
N HIS A 128 -18.71 3.26 12.67
CA HIS A 128 -19.10 2.09 13.44
C HIS A 128 -18.22 0.87 13.06
N PRO A 129 -17.67 0.10 14.01
CA PRO A 129 -16.70 -0.97 13.72
C PRO A 129 -17.14 -2.01 12.69
N SER A 130 -18.44 -2.33 12.63
CA SER A 130 -19.00 -3.29 11.65
C SER A 130 -19.18 -2.70 10.24
N LYS A 131 -19.14 -1.37 10.10
CA LYS A 131 -19.42 -0.64 8.86
C LYS A 131 -18.19 0.05 8.29
N LYS A 132 -17.23 0.41 9.14
CA LYS A 132 -16.02 1.13 8.78
C LYS A 132 -15.25 0.41 7.68
N LYS A 133 -15.02 1.14 6.58
CA LYS A 133 -14.19 0.68 5.47
C LYS A 133 -12.78 1.27 5.62
N TYR A 134 -11.81 0.60 5.02
CA TYR A 134 -10.43 1.06 4.93
C TYR A 134 -10.03 1.14 3.46
N TYR A 135 -8.99 1.91 3.13
CA TYR A 135 -8.55 2.08 1.74
C TYR A 135 -8.21 0.77 1.01
N TYR A 136 -7.84 -0.29 1.75
CA TYR A 136 -7.57 -1.64 1.24
C TYR A 136 -8.77 -2.59 1.27
N SER A 137 -9.93 -2.17 1.81
CA SER A 137 -11.13 -3.00 1.87
C SER A 137 -11.66 -3.29 0.47
N LEU A 138 -12.02 -4.55 0.21
CA LEU A 138 -12.75 -4.93 -0.99
C LEU A 138 -14.24 -4.70 -0.74
N VAL A 139 -14.82 -3.70 -1.43
CA VAL A 139 -16.24 -3.38 -1.34
C VAL A 139 -16.93 -3.93 -2.58
N THR A 140 -17.75 -4.97 -2.38
CA THR A 140 -18.45 -5.67 -3.46
C THR A 140 -19.94 -5.34 -3.53
N GLU A 141 -20.46 -4.58 -2.55
CA GLU A 141 -21.85 -4.16 -2.46
C GLU A 141 -21.97 -2.83 -1.70
N ILE A 142 -22.99 -2.03 -2.04
CA ILE A 142 -23.30 -0.77 -1.36
C ILE A 142 -24.17 -1.07 -0.14
N ASP A 143 -23.70 -0.66 1.04
CA ASP A 143 -24.43 -0.84 2.30
C ASP A 143 -25.69 0.07 2.35
N PRO A 144 -26.91 -0.50 2.41
CA PRO A 144 -28.15 0.29 2.42
C PRO A 144 -28.29 1.23 3.62
N GLU A 145 -27.72 0.87 4.77
CA GLU A 145 -27.77 1.68 5.99
C GLU A 145 -26.89 2.92 5.85
N LEU A 146 -25.71 2.78 5.24
CA LEU A 146 -24.83 3.90 4.92
C LEU A 146 -25.45 4.81 3.87
N VAL A 147 -26.13 4.27 2.86
CA VAL A 147 -26.89 5.06 1.89
C VAL A 147 -28.00 5.85 2.58
N ALA A 148 -28.77 5.20 3.45
CA ALA A 148 -29.84 5.85 4.21
C ALA A 148 -29.32 7.00 5.08
N ALA A 149 -28.13 6.86 5.68
CA ALA A 149 -27.49 7.91 6.46
C ALA A 149 -27.07 9.13 5.62
N VAL A 150 -26.76 8.95 4.34
CA VAL A 150 -26.39 10.04 3.42
C VAL A 150 -27.62 10.78 2.87
N GLN A 151 -28.77 10.12 2.73
CA GLN A 151 -29.99 10.70 2.10
C GLN A 151 -30.41 12.08 2.65
N PRO A 152 -30.43 12.36 3.97
CA PRO A 152 -30.80 13.67 4.49
C PRO A 152 -29.94 14.82 3.96
N PHE A 153 -28.67 14.55 3.65
CA PHE A 153 -27.70 15.53 3.13
C PHE A 153 -27.84 15.77 1.62
N LEU A 154 -28.68 14.97 0.94
CA LEU A 154 -28.98 15.09 -0.50
C LEU A 154 -30.33 15.76 -0.78
N ALA A 155 -31.22 15.80 0.22
CA ALA A 155 -32.62 16.21 0.06
C ALA A 155 -32.76 17.65 -0.48
N ASN A 156 -31.88 18.55 -0.06
CA ASN A 156 -31.95 19.97 -0.40
C ASN A 156 -31.07 20.37 -1.61
N ILE A 157 -30.51 19.39 -2.32
CA ILE A 157 -29.64 19.68 -3.47
C ILE A 157 -30.49 20.06 -4.68
N SER A 158 -30.19 21.23 -5.27
CA SER A 158 -30.74 21.70 -6.54
C SER A 158 -32.26 21.65 -6.62
N LEU A 159 -32.94 22.12 -5.57
CA LEU A 159 -34.40 22.20 -5.50
C LEU A 159 -35.00 23.11 -6.57
N ASP A 160 -34.21 24.05 -7.09
CA ASP A 160 -34.53 24.97 -8.18
C ASP A 160 -34.44 24.33 -9.57
N LYS A 161 -33.86 23.13 -9.70
CA LYS A 161 -33.64 22.44 -10.98
C LYS A 161 -34.73 21.39 -11.29
N PRO A 162 -34.98 21.10 -12.58
CA PRO A 162 -35.81 19.98 -13.02
C PRO A 162 -35.41 18.63 -12.39
N ALA A 163 -36.37 17.71 -12.25
CA ALA A 163 -36.18 16.46 -11.51
C ALA A 163 -35.08 15.54 -12.09
N ASP A 164 -34.91 15.54 -13.41
CA ASP A 164 -33.87 14.82 -14.14
C ASP A 164 -32.47 15.38 -13.86
N ILE A 165 -32.30 16.71 -13.92
CA ILE A 165 -31.04 17.38 -13.55
C ILE A 165 -30.74 17.19 -12.06
N ARG A 166 -31.75 17.38 -11.21
CA ARG A 166 -31.64 17.18 -9.76
C ARG A 166 -31.17 15.78 -9.42
N LYS A 167 -31.68 14.76 -10.13
CA LYS A 167 -31.25 13.36 -9.95
C LYS A 167 -29.76 13.19 -10.28
N VAL A 168 -29.25 13.80 -11.35
CA VAL A 168 -27.81 13.77 -11.70
C VAL A 168 -26.97 14.43 -10.59
N HIS A 169 -27.41 15.57 -10.08
CA HIS A 169 -26.71 16.28 -9.00
C HIS A 169 -26.70 15.46 -7.70
N GLN A 170 -27.84 14.91 -7.31
CA GLN A 170 -27.99 14.06 -6.13
C GLN A 170 -27.17 12.78 -6.24
N ASN A 171 -27.12 12.14 -7.40
CA ASN A 171 -26.29 10.95 -7.62
C ASN A 171 -24.79 11.28 -7.51
N SER A 172 -24.35 12.38 -8.12
CA SER A 172 -22.95 12.81 -8.07
C SER A 172 -22.51 13.16 -6.64
N ALA A 173 -23.37 13.90 -5.92
CA ALA A 173 -23.20 14.26 -4.52
C ALA A 173 -23.22 13.03 -3.59
N GLY A 174 -24.18 12.13 -3.78
CA GLY A 174 -24.33 10.92 -2.99
C GLY A 174 -23.15 9.98 -3.12
N SER A 175 -22.68 9.76 -4.36
CA SER A 175 -21.51 8.91 -4.63
C SER A 175 -20.25 9.50 -4.00
N PHE A 176 -20.06 10.83 -4.11
CA PHE A 176 -18.97 11.52 -3.44
C PHE A 176 -19.05 11.41 -1.93
N LEU A 177 -20.18 11.74 -1.30
CA LEU A 177 -20.35 11.68 0.15
C LEU A 177 -20.16 10.26 0.68
N TYR A 178 -20.72 9.25 0.01
CA TYR A 178 -20.55 7.86 0.40
C TYR A 178 -19.07 7.47 0.44
N MET A 179 -18.32 7.81 -0.62
CA MET A 179 -16.89 7.53 -0.69
C MET A 179 -16.09 8.37 0.31
N PHE A 180 -16.37 9.68 0.41
CA PHE A 180 -15.72 10.60 1.34
C PHE A 180 -15.89 10.18 2.80
N LEU A 181 -17.08 9.74 3.21
CA LEU A 181 -17.36 9.26 4.56
C LEU A 181 -16.79 7.86 4.81
N SER A 182 -16.69 7.02 3.78
CA SER A 182 -16.09 5.68 3.88
C SER A 182 -14.57 5.72 4.03
N LEU A 183 -13.91 6.69 3.39
CA LEU A 183 -12.45 6.82 3.36
C LEU A 183 -11.92 7.86 4.35
N GLY A 184 -12.66 8.95 4.56
CA GLY A 184 -12.25 10.10 5.34
C GLY A 184 -12.50 9.96 6.84
N SER A 185 -12.25 11.05 7.56
CA SER A 185 -12.51 11.18 8.99
C SER A 185 -13.14 12.54 9.29
N GLN A 186 -13.74 12.70 10.47
CA GLN A 186 -14.25 14.01 10.90
C GLN A 186 -13.13 15.08 10.95
N SER A 187 -11.87 14.68 11.13
CA SER A 187 -10.71 15.58 11.10
C SER A 187 -10.25 15.99 9.70
N PHE A 188 -10.93 15.56 8.63
CA PHE A 188 -10.55 15.85 7.25
C PHE A 188 -10.48 17.38 7.00
N PRO A 189 -9.45 17.88 6.28
CA PRO A 189 -9.31 19.31 6.01
C PRO A 189 -10.40 19.82 5.05
N GLY A 190 -10.84 21.07 5.26
CA GLY A 190 -11.76 21.71 4.33
C GLY A 190 -11.15 21.83 2.94
N CYS A 191 -11.94 21.51 1.90
CA CYS A 191 -11.46 21.45 0.52
C CYS A 191 -12.60 21.71 -0.48
N GLN A 192 -12.21 22.17 -1.67
CA GLN A 192 -13.10 22.34 -2.81
C GLN A 192 -12.61 21.46 -3.96
N TYR A 193 -13.52 20.68 -4.52
CA TYR A 193 -13.31 19.83 -5.70
C TYR A 193 -14.02 20.47 -6.89
N THR A 194 -13.23 21.02 -7.81
CA THR A 194 -13.75 21.69 -9.02
C THR A 194 -13.52 20.79 -10.22
N LEU A 195 -14.59 20.38 -10.92
CA LEU A 195 -14.52 19.41 -12.01
C LEU A 195 -14.92 20.06 -13.34
N ARG A 196 -14.12 19.83 -14.38
CA ARG A 196 -14.47 20.06 -15.79
C ARG A 196 -14.24 18.79 -16.59
N SER A 197 -15.03 18.50 -17.60
CA SER A 197 -14.86 17.31 -18.45
C SER A 197 -14.97 17.64 -19.92
N THR A 198 -13.98 17.20 -20.68
CA THR A 198 -14.02 17.24 -22.16
C THR A 198 -14.79 16.05 -22.73
N ILE A 199 -15.18 15.10 -21.88
CA ILE A 199 -15.95 13.91 -22.27
C ILE A 199 -17.42 14.28 -22.39
N PRO A 200 -18.09 14.00 -23.52
CA PRO A 200 -19.51 14.19 -23.67
C PRO A 200 -20.33 13.44 -22.62
N ILE A 201 -21.09 14.19 -21.81
CA ILE A 201 -21.91 13.64 -20.73
C ILE A 201 -23.07 12.84 -21.32
N GLY A 202 -23.29 11.63 -20.79
CA GLY A 202 -24.42 10.77 -21.18
C GLY A 202 -24.27 10.06 -22.54
N ALA A 203 -23.16 10.28 -23.26
CA ALA A 203 -22.92 9.68 -24.58
C ALA A 203 -22.48 8.20 -24.53
N GLY A 204 -22.30 7.64 -23.34
CA GLY A 204 -21.80 6.27 -23.15
C GLY A 204 -20.27 6.14 -23.19
N LEU A 205 -19.55 7.26 -23.10
CA LEU A 205 -18.08 7.34 -23.17
C LEU A 205 -17.38 7.26 -21.80
N GLY A 206 -18.12 6.93 -20.74
CA GLY A 206 -17.56 6.64 -19.42
C GLY A 206 -17.19 7.87 -18.60
N SER A 207 -17.91 8.98 -18.81
CA SER A 207 -17.70 10.20 -18.03
C SER A 207 -17.87 9.96 -16.53
N SER A 208 -18.85 9.17 -16.09
CA SER A 208 -19.04 8.86 -14.66
C SER A 208 -17.86 8.09 -14.07
N ALA A 209 -17.32 7.12 -14.80
CA ALA A 209 -16.16 6.35 -14.38
C ALA A 209 -14.87 7.18 -14.38
N SER A 210 -14.69 8.06 -15.36
CA SER A 210 -13.60 9.04 -15.38
C SER A 210 -13.65 9.96 -14.16
N ILE A 211 -14.84 10.46 -13.80
CA ILE A 211 -15.05 11.27 -12.59
C ILE A 211 -14.80 10.46 -11.32
N ALA A 212 -15.28 9.21 -11.28
CA ALA A 212 -15.04 8.29 -10.18
C ALA A 212 -13.54 8.11 -9.91
N VAL A 213 -12.76 7.82 -10.96
CA VAL A 213 -11.30 7.69 -10.90
C VAL A 213 -10.64 8.97 -10.39
N CYS A 214 -11.08 10.15 -10.88
CA CYS A 214 -10.55 11.43 -10.40
C CYS A 214 -10.80 11.63 -8.90
N MET A 215 -12.05 11.39 -8.45
CA MET A 215 -12.47 11.57 -7.06
C MET A 215 -11.77 10.57 -6.13
N SER A 216 -11.70 9.31 -6.52
CA SER A 216 -11.01 8.27 -5.73
C SER A 216 -9.53 8.61 -5.59
N THR A 217 -8.86 8.99 -6.67
CA THR A 217 -7.44 9.38 -6.64
C THR A 217 -7.20 10.59 -5.75
N ALA A 218 -8.04 11.64 -5.87
CA ALA A 218 -7.93 12.84 -5.05
C ALA A 218 -8.05 12.52 -3.55
N LEU A 219 -9.08 11.76 -3.15
CA LEU A 219 -9.27 11.38 -1.76
C LEU A 219 -8.12 10.51 -1.25
N LEU A 220 -7.69 9.52 -2.02
CA LEU A 220 -6.61 8.62 -1.62
C LEU A 220 -5.26 9.34 -1.50
N LEU A 221 -4.99 10.36 -2.34
CA LEU A 221 -3.83 11.26 -2.20
C LEU A 221 -3.93 12.11 -0.92
N GLN A 222 -5.08 12.72 -0.65
CA GLN A 222 -5.29 13.53 0.55
C GLN A 222 -5.16 12.72 1.85
N LEU A 223 -5.48 11.42 1.79
CA LEU A 223 -5.29 10.46 2.88
C LEU A 223 -3.85 9.91 2.97
N ARG A 224 -2.96 10.31 2.04
CA ARG A 224 -1.56 9.84 1.93
C ARG A 224 -1.45 8.32 1.78
N THR A 225 -2.46 7.72 1.14
CA THR A 225 -2.49 6.27 0.83
C THR A 225 -1.92 5.95 -0.55
N LEU A 226 -1.90 6.94 -1.43
CA LEU A 226 -1.15 6.95 -2.68
C LEU A 226 0.11 7.78 -2.48
N SER A 227 1.20 7.35 -3.09
CA SER A 227 2.39 8.19 -3.22
C SER A 227 2.12 9.24 -4.30
N GLY A 228 2.73 10.42 -4.17
CA GLY A 228 2.75 11.35 -5.30
C GLY A 228 3.44 10.70 -6.51
N PRO A 229 3.05 11.04 -7.75
CA PRO A 229 3.68 10.46 -8.92
C PRO A 229 5.17 10.85 -8.95
N HIS A 230 6.05 9.87 -9.20
CA HIS A 230 7.50 10.07 -9.27
C HIS A 230 8.06 9.41 -10.54
N PRO A 231 9.00 10.05 -11.27
CA PRO A 231 9.56 9.48 -12.50
C PRO A 231 10.17 8.08 -12.30
N ASP A 232 10.80 7.85 -11.15
CA ASP A 232 11.45 6.58 -10.81
C ASP A 232 10.52 5.60 -10.05
N GLN A 233 9.19 5.75 -10.17
CA GLN A 233 8.25 4.86 -9.48
C GLN A 233 8.29 3.45 -10.09
N PRO A 234 8.51 2.38 -9.29
CA PRO A 234 8.50 1.01 -9.82
C PRO A 234 7.16 0.66 -10.49
N PRO A 235 7.14 -0.03 -11.65
CA PRO A 235 5.92 -0.37 -12.36
C PRO A 235 4.89 -1.13 -11.52
N ASP A 236 5.33 -2.00 -10.62
CA ASP A 236 4.43 -2.77 -9.75
C ASP A 236 3.78 -1.91 -8.67
N GLU A 237 4.49 -0.92 -8.14
CA GLU A 237 3.92 0.06 -7.20
C GLU A 237 2.92 0.97 -7.91
N ALA A 238 3.25 1.43 -9.12
CA ALA A 238 2.34 2.15 -10.01
C ALA A 238 1.05 1.36 -10.26
N ARG A 239 1.18 0.08 -10.65
CA ARG A 239 0.04 -0.83 -10.87
C ARG A 239 -0.81 -1.01 -9.61
N LEU A 240 -0.18 -1.19 -8.45
CA LEU A 240 -0.89 -1.33 -7.18
C LEU A 240 -1.67 -0.06 -6.82
N GLN A 241 -1.10 1.11 -7.06
CA GLN A 241 -1.79 2.38 -6.84
C GLN A 241 -2.98 2.57 -7.78
N VAL A 242 -2.83 2.26 -9.06
CA VAL A 242 -3.93 2.25 -10.04
C VAL A 242 -5.01 1.26 -9.64
N GLU A 243 -4.63 0.08 -9.14
CA GLU A 243 -5.57 -0.93 -8.66
C GLU A 243 -6.38 -0.45 -7.45
N ARG A 244 -5.75 0.25 -6.51
CA ARG A 244 -6.44 0.91 -5.37
C ARG A 244 -7.42 1.98 -5.84
N VAL A 245 -7.00 2.82 -6.80
CA VAL A 245 -7.87 3.83 -7.42
C VAL A 245 -9.06 3.14 -8.08
N ASN A 246 -8.82 2.10 -8.87
CA ASN A 246 -9.87 1.37 -9.58
C ASN A 246 -10.90 0.75 -8.63
N ARG A 247 -10.46 0.14 -7.51
CA ARG A 247 -11.37 -0.44 -6.50
C ARG A 247 -12.33 0.59 -5.93
N TRP A 248 -11.86 1.79 -5.61
CA TRP A 248 -12.72 2.86 -5.09
C TRP A 248 -13.56 3.54 -6.16
N ALA A 249 -13.02 3.66 -7.39
CA ALA A 249 -13.79 4.14 -8.53
C ALA A 249 -14.94 3.18 -8.86
N PHE A 250 -14.74 1.88 -8.67
CA PHE A 250 -15.79 0.87 -8.78
C PHE A 250 -16.90 1.09 -7.74
N VAL A 251 -16.57 1.39 -6.47
CA VAL A 251 -17.58 1.71 -5.43
C VAL A 251 -18.40 2.94 -5.82
N TYR A 252 -17.74 3.97 -6.34
CA TYR A 252 -18.42 5.18 -6.82
C TYR A 252 -19.38 4.85 -7.97
N GLU A 253 -18.95 4.05 -8.94
CA GLU A 253 -19.79 3.58 -10.05
C GLU A 253 -20.95 2.69 -9.59
N MET A 254 -20.74 1.86 -8.56
CA MET A 254 -21.79 1.05 -7.95
C MET A 254 -22.89 1.90 -7.33
N PHE A 255 -22.56 3.03 -6.73
CA PHE A 255 -23.55 3.94 -6.17
C PHE A 255 -24.44 4.54 -7.26
N ILE A 256 -23.88 4.88 -8.43
CA ILE A 256 -24.62 5.51 -9.54
C ILE A 256 -25.43 4.49 -10.33
N HIS A 257 -24.81 3.37 -10.72
CA HIS A 257 -25.35 2.41 -11.68
C HIS A 257 -25.89 1.13 -11.05
N GLY A 258 -25.66 0.92 -9.74
CA GLY A 258 -26.05 -0.27 -8.99
C GLY A 258 -25.12 -1.45 -9.24
N ASN A 259 -25.12 -1.98 -10.48
CA ASN A 259 -24.34 -3.16 -10.86
C ASN A 259 -23.45 -2.91 -12.10
N PRO A 260 -22.42 -2.05 -11.99
CA PRO A 260 -21.49 -1.76 -13.08
C PRO A 260 -20.66 -3.00 -13.46
N SER A 261 -20.23 -3.08 -14.72
CA SER A 261 -19.39 -4.19 -15.20
C SER A 261 -17.94 -4.15 -14.67
N GLY A 262 -17.48 -2.96 -14.26
CA GLY A 262 -16.09 -2.67 -13.90
C GLY A 262 -15.20 -2.28 -15.08
N VAL A 263 -15.68 -2.39 -16.33
CA VAL A 263 -14.87 -2.04 -17.52
C VAL A 263 -14.55 -0.56 -17.54
N ASP A 264 -15.56 0.28 -17.35
CA ASP A 264 -15.44 1.72 -17.51
C ASP A 264 -14.40 2.32 -16.55
N ASN A 265 -14.48 2.00 -15.25
CA ASN A 265 -13.50 2.47 -14.27
C ASN A 265 -12.12 1.84 -14.48
N THR A 266 -12.04 0.56 -14.89
CA THR A 266 -10.75 -0.09 -15.15
C THR A 266 -10.02 0.59 -16.31
N VAL A 267 -10.71 0.86 -17.43
CA VAL A 267 -10.12 1.57 -18.57
C VAL A 267 -9.75 3.01 -18.20
N SER A 268 -10.62 3.72 -17.47
CA SER A 268 -10.31 5.09 -17.01
C SER A 268 -9.14 5.14 -16.02
N ALA A 269 -8.96 4.13 -15.16
CA ALA A 269 -7.87 4.09 -14.20
C ALA A 269 -6.54 3.68 -14.86
N GLN A 270 -6.55 2.61 -15.65
CA GLN A 270 -5.35 2.01 -16.25
C GLN A 270 -4.92 2.68 -17.56
N GLY A 271 -5.85 3.23 -18.33
CA GLY A 271 -5.57 3.70 -19.68
C GLY A 271 -5.39 2.57 -20.68
N LYS A 272 -4.77 2.90 -21.80
CA LYS A 272 -4.46 1.99 -22.92
C LYS A 272 -5.72 1.23 -23.34
N ALA A 273 -5.70 -0.10 -23.33
CA ALA A 273 -6.88 -0.91 -23.58
C ALA A 273 -7.02 -2.06 -22.59
N VAL A 274 -8.22 -2.64 -22.57
CA VAL A 274 -8.58 -3.76 -21.71
C VAL A 274 -9.40 -4.74 -22.54
N MET A 275 -9.02 -6.01 -22.49
CA MET A 275 -9.82 -7.11 -22.97
C MET A 275 -10.75 -7.58 -21.85
N PHE A 276 -12.04 -7.61 -22.13
CA PHE A 276 -13.07 -8.02 -21.19
C PHE A 276 -13.86 -9.20 -21.74
N GLN A 277 -14.13 -10.19 -20.89
CA GLN A 277 -14.97 -11.33 -21.23
C GLN A 277 -15.81 -11.77 -20.03
N ARG A 278 -17.09 -12.06 -20.26
CA ARG A 278 -18.00 -12.57 -19.22
C ARG A 278 -18.71 -13.85 -19.69
N PRO A 279 -18.02 -15.01 -19.66
CA PRO A 279 -18.59 -16.27 -20.12
C PRO A 279 -19.72 -16.77 -19.21
N ASP A 280 -19.65 -16.45 -17.91
CA ASP A 280 -20.61 -16.85 -16.89
C ASP A 280 -20.97 -15.64 -16.01
N TYR A 281 -22.26 -15.34 -15.88
CA TYR A 281 -22.75 -14.23 -15.05
C TYR A 281 -22.78 -14.58 -13.55
N GLY A 282 -22.62 -15.84 -13.18
CA GLY A 282 -22.42 -16.29 -11.80
C GLY A 282 -20.98 -16.13 -11.30
N LYS A 283 -20.04 -15.77 -12.19
CA LYS A 283 -18.62 -15.57 -11.87
C LYS A 283 -18.20 -14.13 -12.17
N PRO A 284 -17.14 -13.61 -11.51
CA PRO A 284 -16.54 -12.34 -11.88
C PRO A 284 -16.12 -12.35 -13.36
N PRO A 285 -16.23 -11.21 -14.06
CA PRO A 285 -15.72 -11.10 -15.43
C PRO A 285 -14.21 -11.30 -15.49
N ALA A 286 -13.72 -11.87 -16.59
CA ALA A 286 -12.30 -11.89 -16.92
C ALA A 286 -11.92 -10.53 -17.52
N VAL A 287 -10.92 -9.88 -16.93
CA VAL A 287 -10.41 -8.57 -17.34
C VAL A 287 -8.90 -8.69 -17.52
N ARG A 288 -8.41 -8.51 -18.75
CA ARG A 288 -6.99 -8.56 -19.09
C ARG A 288 -6.55 -7.18 -19.61
N PRO A 289 -5.72 -6.45 -18.85
CA PRO A 289 -5.15 -5.19 -19.34
C PRO A 289 -4.24 -5.42 -20.55
N LEU A 290 -4.27 -4.49 -21.50
CA LEU A 290 -3.42 -4.43 -22.69
C LEU A 290 -2.53 -3.21 -22.57
N TRP A 291 -1.46 -3.32 -21.78
CA TRP A 291 -0.56 -2.21 -21.45
C TRP A 291 0.21 -1.67 -22.66
N ASP A 292 0.46 -2.53 -23.65
CA ASP A 292 1.18 -2.18 -24.88
C ASP A 292 0.26 -1.78 -26.03
N PHE A 293 -1.02 -1.54 -25.76
CA PHE A 293 -1.96 -1.10 -26.79
C PHE A 293 -1.51 0.26 -27.37
N PRO A 294 -1.36 0.40 -28.70
CA PRO A 294 -0.79 1.57 -29.34
C PRO A 294 -1.76 2.76 -29.30
N GLU A 295 -1.19 3.94 -29.41
CA GLU A 295 -1.96 5.17 -29.59
C GLU A 295 -2.36 5.34 -31.05
N LEU A 296 -3.65 5.44 -31.32
CA LEU A 296 -4.19 5.50 -32.69
C LEU A 296 -5.03 6.78 -32.90
N PRO A 297 -4.91 7.47 -34.05
CA PRO A 297 -5.66 8.69 -34.32
C PRO A 297 -7.15 8.37 -34.55
N LEU A 298 -8.03 9.03 -33.78
CA LEU A 298 -9.45 8.70 -33.74
C LEU A 298 -10.31 9.95 -33.89
N LEU A 299 -11.30 9.89 -34.77
CA LEU A 299 -12.38 10.86 -34.82
C LEU A 299 -13.63 10.25 -34.17
N LEU A 300 -14.11 10.88 -33.11
CA LEU A 300 -15.33 10.52 -32.42
C LEU A 300 -16.46 11.47 -32.88
N VAL A 301 -17.61 10.90 -33.25
CA VAL A 301 -18.78 11.69 -33.66
C VAL A 301 -19.98 11.27 -32.82
N ASP A 302 -20.52 12.19 -32.03
CA ASP A 302 -21.79 12.04 -31.33
C ASP A 302 -22.94 12.39 -32.28
N THR A 303 -23.81 11.41 -32.53
CA THR A 303 -24.95 11.57 -33.43
C THR A 303 -26.03 12.50 -32.88
N LYS A 304 -25.97 12.84 -31.58
CA LYS A 304 -27.03 13.51 -30.80
C LYS A 304 -28.37 12.77 -30.81
N GLN A 305 -28.36 11.52 -31.26
CA GLN A 305 -29.52 10.64 -31.24
C GLN A 305 -29.62 9.96 -29.88
N ALA A 306 -30.70 10.25 -29.16
CA ALA A 306 -31.05 9.55 -27.93
C ALA A 306 -31.24 8.06 -28.20
N LYS A 307 -30.78 7.22 -27.26
CA LYS A 307 -30.84 5.76 -27.34
C LYS A 307 -31.11 5.14 -25.97
N SER A 308 -31.64 3.91 -25.97
CA SER A 308 -31.79 3.09 -24.76
C SER A 308 -30.92 1.85 -24.87
N THR A 309 -29.83 1.80 -24.09
CA THR A 309 -28.93 0.63 -24.04
C THR A 309 -29.69 -0.64 -23.68
N ALA A 310 -30.63 -0.55 -22.73
CA ALA A 310 -31.45 -1.69 -22.32
C ALA A 310 -32.32 -2.22 -23.47
N ALA A 311 -32.90 -1.32 -24.28
CA ALA A 311 -33.71 -1.72 -25.43
C ALA A 311 -32.87 -2.40 -26.52
N GLU A 312 -31.68 -1.86 -26.82
CA GLU A 312 -30.76 -2.43 -27.81
C GLU A 312 -30.27 -3.83 -27.38
N VAL A 313 -29.88 -4.00 -26.12
CA VAL A 313 -29.46 -5.30 -25.57
C VAL A 313 -30.63 -6.30 -25.56
N ALA A 314 -31.84 -5.87 -25.17
CA ALA A 314 -33.03 -6.71 -25.19
C ALA A 314 -33.37 -7.18 -26.62
N LYS A 315 -33.24 -6.30 -27.61
CA LYS A 315 -33.47 -6.60 -29.03
C LYS A 315 -32.52 -7.70 -29.54
N VAL A 316 -31.22 -7.60 -29.26
CA VAL A 316 -30.24 -8.64 -29.63
C VAL A 316 -30.51 -9.94 -28.88
N GLY A 317 -30.86 -9.85 -27.59
CA GLY A 317 -31.23 -11.01 -26.78
C GLY A 317 -32.45 -11.75 -27.33
N GLU A 318 -33.47 -11.03 -27.80
CA GLU A 318 -34.66 -11.61 -28.42
C GLU A 318 -34.33 -12.21 -29.79
N LEU A 319 -33.58 -11.51 -30.64
CA LEU A 319 -33.09 -12.04 -31.92
C LEU A 319 -32.33 -13.35 -31.74
N LYS A 320 -31.48 -13.45 -30.71
CA LYS A 320 -30.74 -14.68 -30.39
C LYS A 320 -31.68 -15.81 -29.97
N LYS A 321 -32.76 -15.53 -29.24
CA LYS A 321 -33.76 -16.56 -28.90
C LYS A 321 -34.53 -17.03 -30.12
N THR A 322 -34.94 -16.11 -31.01
CA THR A 322 -35.71 -16.44 -32.22
C THR A 322 -34.86 -17.19 -33.25
N HIS A 323 -33.60 -16.79 -33.42
CA HIS A 323 -32.70 -17.31 -34.45
C HIS A 323 -31.32 -17.72 -33.88
N PRO A 324 -31.25 -18.71 -32.98
CA PRO A 324 -30.06 -18.99 -32.18
C PRO A 324 -28.83 -19.39 -32.99
N LYS A 325 -28.99 -20.17 -34.06
CA LYS A 325 -27.86 -20.59 -34.92
C LYS A 325 -27.29 -19.42 -35.72
N LEU A 326 -28.17 -18.59 -36.30
CA LEU A 326 -27.77 -17.45 -37.12
C LEU A 326 -27.10 -16.38 -36.26
N ILE A 327 -27.78 -15.93 -35.21
CA ILE A 327 -27.25 -14.89 -34.32
C ILE A 327 -26.04 -15.41 -33.54
N GLY A 328 -26.03 -16.68 -33.14
CA GLY A 328 -24.84 -17.33 -32.58
C GLY A 328 -23.63 -17.21 -33.51
N SER A 329 -23.79 -17.50 -34.80
CA SER A 329 -22.71 -17.38 -35.79
C SER A 329 -22.24 -15.94 -35.99
N ILE A 330 -23.14 -14.95 -35.94
CA ILE A 330 -22.78 -13.53 -36.00
C ILE A 330 -21.96 -13.13 -34.76
N LEU A 331 -22.38 -13.55 -33.57
CA LEU A 331 -21.67 -13.27 -32.32
C LEU A 331 -20.30 -13.96 -32.29
N ASP A 332 -20.19 -15.19 -32.81
CA ASP A 332 -18.92 -15.89 -33.00
C ASP A 332 -18.01 -15.18 -34.02
N ALA A 333 -18.57 -14.60 -35.08
CA ALA A 333 -17.83 -13.80 -36.04
C ALA A 333 -17.29 -12.52 -35.40
N ILE A 334 -18.09 -11.81 -34.59
CA ILE A 334 -17.62 -10.64 -33.83
C ILE A 334 -16.49 -11.03 -32.88
N ASP A 335 -16.60 -12.16 -32.19
CA ASP A 335 -15.54 -12.68 -31.30
C ASP A 335 -14.23 -12.93 -32.07
N LYS A 336 -14.32 -13.55 -33.27
CA LYS A 336 -13.15 -13.75 -34.15
C LYS A 336 -12.55 -12.43 -34.63
N VAL A 337 -13.37 -11.42 -34.92
CA VAL A 337 -12.88 -10.07 -35.26
C VAL A 337 -12.14 -9.45 -34.07
N THR A 338 -12.67 -9.58 -32.86
CA THR A 338 -12.02 -9.10 -31.64
C THR A 338 -10.67 -9.79 -31.41
N GLN A 339 -10.58 -11.12 -31.58
CA GLN A 339 -9.30 -11.84 -31.46
C GLN A 339 -8.32 -11.44 -32.57
N SER A 340 -8.78 -11.34 -33.82
CA SER A 340 -7.92 -10.92 -34.95
C SER A 340 -7.37 -9.51 -34.76
N ALA A 341 -8.18 -8.61 -34.18
CA ALA A 341 -7.74 -7.25 -33.86
C ALA A 341 -6.70 -7.24 -32.72
N LEU A 342 -6.84 -8.13 -31.74
CA LEU A 342 -5.85 -8.29 -30.67
C LEU A 342 -4.52 -8.81 -31.23
N ASP A 343 -4.57 -9.87 -32.05
CA ASP A 343 -3.40 -10.48 -32.67
C ASP A 343 -2.68 -9.44 -33.53
N LEU A 344 -3.42 -8.74 -34.38
CA LEU A 344 -2.90 -7.69 -35.27
C LEU A 344 -2.13 -6.60 -34.51
N VAL A 345 -2.66 -6.13 -33.38
CA VAL A 345 -2.05 -5.06 -32.58
C VAL A 345 -0.78 -5.54 -31.86
N HIS A 346 -0.63 -6.85 -31.64
CA HIS A 346 0.55 -7.44 -31.01
C HIS A 346 1.58 -7.98 -32.02
N GLU A 347 1.32 -7.90 -33.32
CA GLU A 347 2.31 -8.26 -34.34
C GLU A 347 3.49 -7.28 -34.33
N GLU A 348 4.72 -7.79 -34.43
CA GLU A 348 5.94 -6.95 -34.50
C GLU A 348 5.95 -5.98 -35.71
N THR A 349 5.20 -6.32 -36.76
CA THR A 349 5.07 -5.50 -37.98
C THR A 349 4.01 -4.40 -37.86
N PHE A 350 3.26 -4.34 -36.75
CA PHE A 350 2.23 -3.34 -36.56
C PHE A 350 2.86 -2.00 -36.17
N ASP A 351 2.82 -1.04 -37.08
CA ASP A 351 3.24 0.34 -36.85
C ASP A 351 2.02 1.28 -36.89
N PRO A 352 1.69 1.99 -35.80
CA PRO A 352 0.56 2.93 -35.77
C PRO A 352 0.75 4.17 -36.65
N GLU A 353 1.96 4.44 -37.15
CA GLU A 353 2.25 5.54 -38.09
C GLU A 353 2.12 5.09 -39.57
N GLU A 354 2.10 3.79 -39.86
CA GLU A 354 1.97 3.26 -41.23
C GLU A 354 0.52 3.05 -41.68
N GLU A 355 0.20 3.47 -42.91
CA GLU A 355 -1.15 3.32 -43.47
C GLU A 355 -1.57 1.86 -43.60
N GLU A 356 -0.65 0.94 -43.91
CA GLU A 356 -0.98 -0.47 -44.12
C GLU A 356 -1.43 -1.16 -42.82
N SER A 357 -0.78 -0.86 -41.71
CA SER A 357 -1.15 -1.37 -40.38
C SER A 357 -2.50 -0.80 -39.93
N LEU A 358 -2.72 0.50 -40.11
CA LEU A 358 -4.01 1.13 -39.84
C LEU A 358 -5.12 0.63 -40.76
N ARG A 359 -4.81 0.32 -42.03
CA ARG A 359 -5.76 -0.27 -42.99
C ARG A 359 -6.25 -1.62 -42.51
N ARG A 360 -5.34 -2.51 -42.10
CA ARG A 360 -5.71 -3.84 -41.55
C ARG A 360 -6.64 -3.71 -40.34
N ALA A 361 -6.35 -2.78 -39.42
CA ALA A 361 -7.21 -2.52 -38.26
C ALA A 361 -8.57 -1.91 -38.67
N GLY A 362 -8.58 -0.95 -39.59
CA GLY A 362 -9.79 -0.31 -40.10
C GLY A 362 -10.72 -1.25 -40.89
N GLU A 363 -10.16 -2.23 -41.58
CA GLU A 363 -10.93 -3.30 -42.22
C GLU A 363 -11.69 -4.15 -41.20
N LEU A 364 -11.04 -4.51 -40.09
CA LEU A 364 -11.70 -5.20 -38.98
C LEU A 364 -12.80 -4.33 -38.36
N MET A 365 -12.60 -3.01 -38.22
CA MET A 365 -13.65 -2.08 -37.76
C MET A 365 -14.86 -2.08 -38.70
N THR A 366 -14.61 -2.07 -40.01
CA THR A 366 -15.65 -2.09 -41.04
C THR A 366 -16.44 -3.41 -41.02
N ILE A 367 -15.75 -4.54 -40.89
CA ILE A 367 -16.37 -5.86 -40.75
C ILE A 367 -17.23 -5.90 -39.49
N ASN A 368 -16.70 -5.46 -38.35
CA ASN A 368 -17.46 -5.44 -37.10
C ASN A 368 -18.71 -4.56 -37.21
N HIS A 369 -18.61 -3.39 -37.85
CA HIS A 369 -19.78 -2.53 -38.11
C HIS A 369 -20.86 -3.25 -38.93
N GLY A 370 -20.49 -3.96 -40.01
CA GLY A 370 -21.42 -4.75 -40.80
C GLY A 370 -22.12 -5.86 -39.99
N LEU A 371 -21.40 -6.51 -39.07
CA LEU A 371 -21.97 -7.50 -38.15
C LEU A 371 -22.94 -6.86 -37.15
N LEU A 372 -22.63 -5.67 -36.63
CA LEU A 372 -23.52 -4.91 -35.73
C LEU A 372 -24.78 -4.42 -36.45
N VAL A 373 -24.67 -3.99 -37.71
CA VAL A 373 -25.83 -3.70 -38.57
C VAL A 373 -26.70 -4.94 -38.72
N SER A 374 -26.08 -6.11 -38.92
CA SER A 374 -26.79 -7.40 -39.04
C SER A 374 -27.49 -7.83 -37.74
N LEU A 375 -26.99 -7.41 -36.57
CA LEU A 375 -27.69 -7.56 -35.29
C LEU A 375 -28.83 -6.55 -35.10
N GLY A 376 -29.03 -5.63 -36.05
CA GLY A 376 -30.09 -4.64 -36.03
C GLY A 376 -29.84 -3.49 -35.06
N VAL A 377 -28.61 -3.31 -34.57
CA VAL A 377 -28.27 -2.29 -33.56
C VAL A 377 -27.70 -1.00 -34.15
N SER A 378 -27.64 -0.86 -35.47
CA SER A 378 -27.28 0.43 -36.08
C SER A 378 -28.47 1.40 -36.16
N HIS A 379 -28.23 2.61 -36.67
CA HIS A 379 -29.23 3.66 -36.85
C HIS A 379 -28.91 4.49 -38.10
N PRO A 380 -29.90 5.03 -38.84
CA PRO A 380 -29.65 5.84 -40.04
C PRO A 380 -28.65 6.99 -39.82
N ARG A 381 -28.71 7.66 -38.66
CA ARG A 381 -27.73 8.70 -38.31
C ARG A 381 -26.29 8.19 -38.14
N LEU A 382 -26.09 6.93 -37.72
CA LEU A 382 -24.75 6.31 -37.64
C LEU A 382 -24.26 5.91 -39.03
N GLU A 383 -25.14 5.33 -39.86
CA GLU A 383 -24.81 5.00 -41.25
C GLU A 383 -24.47 6.24 -42.06
N ARG A 384 -25.16 7.36 -41.80
CA ARG A 384 -24.86 8.64 -42.43
C ARG A 384 -23.47 9.16 -42.10
N VAL A 385 -23.03 9.08 -40.84
CA VAL A 385 -21.66 9.46 -40.45
C VAL A 385 -20.63 8.58 -41.18
N ARG A 386 -20.87 7.26 -41.21
CA ARG A 386 -20.00 6.34 -41.95
C ARG A 386 -19.95 6.68 -43.45
N GLU A 387 -21.09 6.95 -44.08
CA GLU A 387 -21.19 7.32 -45.49
C GLU A 387 -20.36 8.58 -45.80
N LEU A 388 -20.48 9.62 -44.96
CA LEU A 388 -19.74 10.88 -45.12
C LEU A 388 -18.22 10.67 -45.03
N VAL A 389 -17.76 9.86 -44.06
CA VAL A 389 -16.35 9.52 -43.89
C VAL A 389 -15.82 8.69 -45.07
N ASP A 390 -16.57 7.65 -45.47
CA ASP A 390 -16.22 6.75 -46.57
C ASP A 390 -16.14 7.52 -47.90
N HIS A 391 -17.10 8.42 -48.18
CA HIS A 391 -17.15 9.24 -49.40
C HIS A 391 -15.93 10.17 -49.53
N GLN A 392 -15.46 10.75 -48.43
CA GLN A 392 -14.27 11.59 -48.43
C GLN A 392 -12.96 10.78 -48.40
N GLY A 393 -13.03 9.48 -48.08
CA GLY A 393 -11.89 8.60 -47.90
C GLY A 393 -11.03 8.99 -46.70
N ILE A 394 -11.66 9.38 -45.58
CA ILE A 394 -10.98 9.91 -44.39
C ILE A 394 -10.49 8.80 -43.45
N GLY A 395 -11.23 7.70 -43.36
CA GLY A 395 -10.94 6.66 -42.37
C GLY A 395 -11.90 5.49 -42.45
N TRP A 396 -11.92 4.70 -41.37
CA TRP A 396 -12.82 3.56 -41.21
C TRP A 396 -13.71 3.77 -39.99
N THR A 397 -15.01 3.82 -40.22
CA THR A 397 -16.01 4.17 -39.19
C THR A 397 -16.78 2.95 -38.71
N LYS A 398 -17.05 2.91 -37.40
CA LYS A 398 -18.02 2.01 -36.80
C LYS A 398 -18.78 2.68 -35.66
N LEU A 399 -19.97 2.19 -35.34
CA LEU A 399 -20.64 2.54 -34.10
C LEU A 399 -19.83 2.10 -32.87
N THR A 400 -20.01 2.74 -31.72
CA THR A 400 -19.45 2.28 -30.44
C THR A 400 -20.50 2.23 -29.33
N GLY A 401 -20.37 1.23 -28.46
CA GLY A 401 -21.32 0.94 -27.39
C GLY A 401 -22.61 0.31 -27.91
N ALA A 402 -23.74 0.66 -27.29
CA ALA A 402 -25.01 -0.03 -27.51
C ALA A 402 -25.62 0.09 -28.93
N GLY A 403 -25.20 1.04 -29.76
CA GLY A 403 -25.89 1.33 -31.02
C GLY A 403 -27.24 2.04 -30.86
N GLY A 404 -28.08 2.05 -31.90
CA GLY A 404 -29.38 2.73 -31.94
C GLY A 404 -29.30 4.27 -31.97
N GLY A 405 -28.10 4.83 -32.12
CA GLY A 405 -27.77 6.24 -31.92
C GLY A 405 -26.45 6.39 -31.16
N GLY A 406 -26.30 7.46 -30.36
CA GLY A 406 -25.07 7.71 -29.59
C GLY A 406 -23.87 8.01 -30.48
N CYS A 407 -22.69 7.45 -30.16
CA CYS A 407 -21.45 7.80 -30.86
C CYS A 407 -20.98 6.77 -31.89
N SER A 408 -20.23 7.26 -32.87
CA SER A 408 -19.39 6.47 -33.76
C SER A 408 -17.93 6.85 -33.57
N ILE A 409 -17.04 5.91 -33.88
CA ILE A 409 -15.59 6.09 -33.88
C ILE A 409 -15.06 5.84 -35.29
N THR A 410 -14.10 6.67 -35.71
CA THR A 410 -13.46 6.59 -37.01
C THR A 410 -11.95 6.54 -36.82
N LEU A 411 -11.32 5.45 -37.24
CA LEU A 411 -9.86 5.37 -37.31
C LEU A 411 -9.40 6.19 -38.52
N LEU A 412 -8.61 7.23 -38.28
CA LEU A 412 -8.17 8.16 -39.31
C LEU A 412 -7.02 7.57 -40.14
N ARG A 413 -7.04 7.82 -41.45
CA ARG A 413 -5.89 7.51 -42.31
C ARG A 413 -4.72 8.48 -42.02
N PRO A 414 -3.47 8.06 -42.17
CA PRO A 414 -2.34 8.97 -42.12
C PRO A 414 -2.42 10.01 -43.24
N GLY A 415 -2.03 11.25 -42.94
CA GLY A 415 -1.87 12.30 -43.96
C GLY A 415 -3.15 12.78 -44.62
N VAL A 416 -4.33 12.59 -44.01
CA VAL A 416 -5.60 13.12 -44.55
C VAL A 416 -5.49 14.64 -44.75
N PRO A 417 -5.71 15.17 -45.97
CA PRO A 417 -5.66 16.60 -46.25
C PRO A 417 -6.65 17.38 -45.38
N ARG A 418 -6.22 18.50 -44.80
CA ARG A 418 -7.06 19.32 -43.91
C ARG A 418 -8.35 19.76 -44.58
N GLU A 419 -8.32 20.10 -45.87
CA GLU A 419 -9.49 20.47 -46.65
C GLU A 419 -10.60 19.40 -46.65
N LYS A 420 -10.24 18.10 -46.60
CA LYS A 420 -11.23 17.01 -46.49
C LYS A 420 -11.85 16.96 -45.10
N LEU A 421 -11.05 17.18 -44.06
CA LEU A 421 -11.52 17.23 -42.68
C LEU A 421 -12.44 18.44 -42.45
N ASP A 422 -12.08 19.60 -42.97
CA ASP A 422 -12.88 20.82 -42.86
C ASP A 422 -14.23 20.66 -43.60
N ARG A 423 -14.25 20.00 -44.76
CA ARG A 423 -15.51 19.63 -45.45
C ARG A 423 -16.37 18.69 -44.63
N LEU A 424 -15.78 17.65 -44.04
CA LEU A 424 -16.50 16.71 -43.18
C LEU A 424 -17.07 17.44 -41.96
N GLU A 425 -16.28 18.30 -41.32
CA GLU A 425 -16.69 19.12 -40.17
C GLU A 425 -17.90 19.97 -40.51
N HIS A 426 -17.86 20.72 -41.61
CA HIS A 426 -18.99 21.53 -42.06
C HIS A 426 -20.25 20.68 -42.29
N GLN A 427 -20.13 19.52 -42.93
CA GLN A 427 -21.26 18.61 -43.17
C GLN A 427 -21.81 18.03 -41.86
N LEU A 428 -20.93 17.69 -40.92
CA LEU A 428 -21.32 17.18 -39.61
C LEU A 428 -22.11 18.24 -38.83
N GLU A 429 -21.62 19.48 -38.82
CA GLU A 429 -22.29 20.61 -38.16
C GLU A 429 -23.66 20.93 -38.77
N GLU A 430 -23.76 20.97 -40.10
CA GLU A 430 -25.03 21.18 -40.82
C GLU A 430 -26.08 20.13 -40.48
N GLU A 431 -25.67 18.87 -40.31
CA GLU A 431 -26.57 17.76 -39.98
C GLU A 431 -26.77 17.56 -38.45
N GLY A 432 -26.26 18.48 -37.63
CA GLY A 432 -26.45 18.54 -36.18
C GLY A 432 -25.66 17.47 -35.42
N TYR A 433 -24.51 17.07 -35.95
CA TYR A 433 -23.57 16.17 -35.30
C TYR A 433 -22.54 16.94 -34.48
N GLN A 434 -21.99 16.30 -33.44
CA GLN A 434 -20.88 16.88 -32.68
C GLN A 434 -19.64 16.01 -32.85
N LYS A 435 -18.53 16.61 -33.31
CA LYS A 435 -17.26 15.92 -33.51
C LYS A 435 -16.29 16.16 -32.36
N PHE A 436 -15.37 15.21 -32.17
CA PHE A 436 -14.23 15.30 -31.27
C PHE A 436 -13.04 14.59 -31.92
N GLU A 437 -11.95 15.32 -32.13
CA GLU A 437 -10.66 14.74 -32.53
C GLU A 437 -9.96 14.23 -31.27
N THR A 438 -9.59 12.95 -31.24
CA THR A 438 -9.05 12.29 -30.04
C THR A 438 -8.03 11.20 -30.42
N THR A 439 -7.35 10.65 -29.42
CA THR A 439 -6.46 9.51 -29.57
C THR A 439 -7.05 8.31 -28.84
N LEU A 440 -7.09 7.16 -29.49
CA LEU A 440 -7.42 5.88 -28.88
C LEU A 440 -6.18 5.28 -28.22
N GLY A 441 -6.32 4.61 -27.07
CA GLY A 441 -5.18 4.01 -26.37
C GLY A 441 -4.40 5.00 -25.52
N GLY A 442 -5.01 6.12 -25.11
CA GLY A 442 -4.37 7.13 -24.26
C GLY A 442 -4.10 6.64 -22.83
N ASP A 443 -3.25 7.36 -22.10
CA ASP A 443 -2.87 7.01 -20.73
C ASP A 443 -4.01 7.13 -19.72
N GLY A 444 -3.91 6.34 -18.64
CA GLY A 444 -4.89 6.22 -17.57
C GLY A 444 -4.90 7.43 -16.64
N VAL A 445 -5.14 7.19 -15.36
CA VAL A 445 -5.16 8.27 -14.37
C VAL A 445 -3.82 9.01 -14.29
N GLY A 446 -3.86 10.34 -14.27
CA GLY A 446 -2.70 11.21 -14.15
C GLY A 446 -2.89 12.24 -13.04
N VAL A 447 -1.78 12.63 -12.40
CA VAL A 447 -1.77 13.63 -11.32
C VAL A 447 -0.76 14.72 -11.64
N LEU A 448 -1.16 15.97 -11.46
CA LEU A 448 -0.32 17.16 -11.55
C LEU A 448 -0.16 17.76 -10.14
N TRP A 449 1.04 17.67 -9.59
CA TRP A 449 1.32 18.04 -8.20
C TRP A 449 2.68 18.77 -8.06
N PRO A 450 2.72 20.06 -7.67
CA PRO A 450 1.58 20.99 -7.54
C PRO A 450 0.96 21.33 -8.92
N ALA A 451 -0.27 21.86 -8.94
CA ALA A 451 -0.96 22.25 -10.18
C ALA A 451 -0.34 23.51 -10.81
N VAL A 452 0.79 23.36 -11.50
CA VAL A 452 1.56 24.46 -12.10
C VAL A 452 1.79 24.20 -13.59
N LEU A 453 1.53 25.21 -14.42
CA LEU A 453 1.85 25.26 -15.85
C LEU A 453 3.29 25.79 -16.04
N LYS A 454 4.09 25.12 -16.87
CA LYS A 454 5.38 25.63 -17.32
C LYS A 454 5.34 25.79 -18.83
N ASN A 455 5.46 27.02 -19.32
CA ASN A 455 5.15 27.38 -20.72
C ASN A 455 6.39 27.56 -21.60
N GLY A 456 7.57 27.21 -21.10
CA GLY A 456 8.87 27.45 -21.75
C GLY A 456 9.32 28.92 -21.75
N MET A 457 8.79 29.76 -20.85
CA MET A 457 9.15 31.18 -20.72
C MET A 457 10.06 31.42 -19.50
N ASP A 458 10.67 32.61 -19.40
CA ASP A 458 11.58 32.98 -18.29
C ASP A 458 10.95 32.79 -16.89
N GLU A 459 9.61 32.82 -16.78
CA GLU A 459 8.83 32.56 -15.56
C GLU A 459 8.91 31.09 -15.06
N ASP A 460 9.36 30.15 -15.90
CA ASP A 460 9.53 28.73 -15.54
C ASP A 460 10.75 28.49 -14.64
N GLU A 461 11.76 29.37 -14.70
CA GLU A 461 12.93 29.35 -13.80
C GLU A 461 12.55 29.82 -12.38
N GLU A 462 11.45 30.58 -12.23
CA GLU A 462 10.90 31.05 -10.95
C GLU A 462 9.81 30.14 -10.36
N GLY A 463 9.48 29.02 -11.02
CA GLY A 463 8.59 27.99 -10.48
C GLY A 463 7.37 27.65 -11.34
N GLY A 464 7.08 28.41 -12.41
CA GLY A 464 5.91 28.22 -13.29
C GLY A 464 4.62 28.89 -12.79
N MET A 465 3.61 29.01 -13.65
CA MET A 465 2.32 29.66 -13.35
C MET A 465 1.35 28.69 -12.67
N GLU A 466 0.95 28.94 -11.42
CA GLU A 466 -0.07 28.12 -10.71
C GLU A 466 -1.39 28.13 -11.50
N ILE A 467 -2.01 26.95 -11.68
CA ILE A 467 -3.35 26.84 -12.26
C ILE A 467 -4.34 27.38 -11.22
N ASP A 468 -4.62 28.68 -11.32
CA ASP A 468 -5.59 29.35 -10.46
C ASP A 468 -7.01 28.87 -10.78
N LEU A 469 -7.83 28.77 -9.73
CA LEU A 469 -9.24 28.38 -9.80
C LEU A 469 -10.02 29.28 -10.76
N GLU A 470 -9.73 30.59 -10.78
CA GLU A 470 -10.39 31.52 -11.71
C GLU A 470 -10.07 31.19 -13.18
N ASN A 471 -8.81 30.88 -13.50
CA ASN A 471 -8.41 30.50 -14.85
C ASN A 471 -9.09 29.20 -15.30
N PHE A 472 -9.17 28.19 -14.43
CA PHE A 472 -9.83 26.93 -14.73
C PHE A 472 -11.36 27.08 -14.92
N LEU A 473 -11.98 28.06 -14.26
CA LEU A 473 -13.40 28.36 -14.40
C LEU A 473 -13.72 29.22 -15.64
N ASN A 474 -12.82 30.13 -16.02
CA ASN A 474 -13.00 31.03 -17.15
C ASN A 474 -12.77 30.36 -18.52
N ALA A 475 -12.32 29.10 -18.54
CA ALA A 475 -12.27 28.31 -19.77
C ALA A 475 -13.68 28.09 -20.35
N GLU A 476 -14.00 28.78 -21.45
CA GLU A 476 -15.34 28.82 -22.05
C GLU A 476 -15.75 27.50 -22.74
N ASP A 477 -14.80 26.77 -23.32
CA ASP A 477 -15.02 25.56 -24.13
C ASP A 477 -14.03 24.44 -23.79
N ASN A 478 -14.22 23.26 -24.42
CA ASN A 478 -13.32 22.11 -24.24
C ASN A 478 -11.87 22.46 -24.59
N ASP A 479 -11.67 23.22 -25.68
CA ASP A 479 -10.36 23.69 -26.10
C ASP A 479 -9.73 24.63 -25.08
N GLY A 480 -10.54 25.48 -24.43
CA GLY A 480 -10.14 26.35 -23.33
C GLY A 480 -9.67 25.55 -22.13
N VAL A 481 -10.37 24.47 -21.77
CA VAL A 481 -9.94 23.58 -20.69
C VAL A 481 -8.62 22.90 -21.04
N GLU A 482 -8.46 22.41 -22.28
CA GLU A 482 -7.19 21.81 -22.74
C GLU A 482 -6.04 22.82 -22.86
N ARG A 483 -6.32 24.12 -23.05
CA ARG A 483 -5.29 25.19 -23.05
C ARG A 483 -4.79 25.53 -21.64
N VAL A 484 -5.67 25.43 -20.64
CA VAL A 484 -5.35 25.76 -19.23
C VAL A 484 -4.74 24.56 -18.49
N VAL A 485 -4.70 23.39 -19.11
CA VAL A 485 -4.27 22.14 -18.48
C VAL A 485 -3.23 21.43 -19.36
N PRO A 486 -2.06 21.01 -18.83
CA PRO A 486 -1.04 20.34 -19.65
C PRO A 486 -1.57 19.03 -20.27
N LYS A 487 -1.18 18.73 -21.52
CA LYS A 487 -1.50 17.42 -22.15
C LYS A 487 -0.57 16.33 -21.58
N PRO A 488 -1.08 15.11 -21.30
CA PRO A 488 -0.21 13.95 -21.08
C PRO A 488 0.50 13.61 -22.40
N THR A 489 1.83 13.57 -22.43
CA THR A 489 2.62 13.27 -23.64
C THR A 489 3.25 11.88 -23.58
N SER A 490 3.07 11.08 -24.63
CA SER A 490 3.58 9.71 -24.76
C SER A 490 4.99 9.60 -25.39
N LYS A 491 5.53 10.70 -25.92
CA LYS A 491 6.90 10.78 -26.44
C LYS A 491 7.77 11.50 -25.40
N GLY A 492 8.92 10.92 -25.07
CA GLY A 492 9.93 11.48 -24.16
C GLY A 492 10.62 12.74 -24.69
N SER A 493 9.86 13.71 -25.21
CA SER A 493 10.33 15.08 -25.36
C SER A 493 10.40 15.69 -23.97
N GLU A 494 11.52 16.32 -23.65
CA GLU A 494 11.84 17.08 -22.42
C GLU A 494 10.88 18.26 -22.17
N SER A 495 9.57 18.02 -22.07
CA SER A 495 8.62 19.00 -21.57
C SER A 495 8.49 18.81 -20.06
N LYS A 496 9.05 19.75 -19.29
CA LYS A 496 9.08 19.73 -17.81
C LYS A 496 7.69 19.97 -17.16
N SER A 497 6.59 19.84 -17.90
CA SER A 497 5.21 19.97 -17.42
C SER A 497 4.20 19.08 -18.17
N ALA A 498 4.23 17.78 -17.92
CA ALA A 498 3.16 16.85 -18.29
C ALA A 498 2.49 16.29 -17.03
N PHE A 499 1.22 15.89 -17.11
CA PHE A 499 0.65 15.02 -16.07
C PHE A 499 1.56 13.81 -15.93
N LEU A 500 2.11 13.60 -14.74
CA LEU A 500 2.79 12.34 -14.47
C LEU A 500 1.68 11.29 -14.36
N SER A 501 1.66 10.42 -15.37
CA SER A 501 0.82 9.25 -15.37
C SER A 501 1.21 8.38 -14.18
N ILE A 502 0.24 7.94 -13.37
CA ILE A 502 0.52 6.87 -12.38
C ILE A 502 0.90 5.58 -13.12
N THR A 503 0.68 5.50 -14.44
CA THR A 503 0.97 4.34 -15.30
C THR A 503 2.27 4.45 -16.10
N PHE A 504 3.23 5.32 -15.72
CA PHE A 504 4.51 5.41 -16.46
C PHE A 504 5.28 4.08 -16.39
N ILE A 505 5.30 3.37 -17.51
CA ILE A 505 6.02 2.10 -17.71
C ILE A 505 7.06 2.39 -18.80
N CYS A 506 8.34 2.23 -18.48
CA CYS A 506 9.39 2.20 -19.50
C CYS A 506 9.09 1.08 -20.51
N LYS A 507 9.02 1.44 -21.80
CA LYS A 507 8.85 0.49 -22.91
C LYS A 507 10.10 -0.38 -23.04
N GLU A 508 9.98 -1.67 -22.75
CA GLU A 508 10.77 -2.73 -23.39
C GLU A 508 9.83 -3.89 -23.73
N SER A 509 9.71 -4.18 -25.03
CA SER A 509 8.79 -5.16 -25.62
C SER A 509 9.42 -6.55 -25.67
N ILE A 510 8.75 -7.60 -25.17
CA ILE A 510 8.95 -9.00 -25.63
C ILE A 510 7.61 -9.75 -25.60
N CYS A 511 7.25 -10.34 -26.74
CA CYS A 511 6.06 -11.15 -27.00
C CYS A 511 6.42 -12.65 -26.98
N VAL A 512 5.65 -13.50 -26.30
CA VAL A 512 5.69 -14.97 -26.55
C VAL A 512 4.29 -15.56 -26.50
N SER A 513 3.89 -16.10 -27.66
CA SER A 513 2.67 -16.82 -27.99
C SER A 513 2.62 -18.25 -27.44
N PHE A 514 1.43 -18.71 -27.01
CA PHE A 514 1.14 -20.12 -26.76
C PHE A 514 -0.10 -20.56 -27.54
N CYS A 515 0.11 -21.40 -28.56
CA CYS A 515 -0.96 -22.13 -29.25
C CYS A 515 -1.38 -23.35 -28.43
N GLY A 516 -2.69 -23.61 -28.44
CA GLY A 516 -3.32 -24.68 -27.68
C GLY A 516 -3.56 -25.99 -28.43
N ALA A 517 -4.12 -26.93 -27.68
CA ALA A 517 -4.94 -28.05 -28.09
C ALA A 517 -5.62 -28.62 -26.83
N SER A 518 -6.71 -29.37 -26.82
CA SER A 518 -7.92 -29.44 -27.66
C SER A 518 -8.94 -30.20 -26.80
N THR A 519 -10.21 -29.80 -26.87
CA THR A 519 -11.33 -30.36 -26.11
C THR A 519 -11.66 -31.81 -26.46
N THR A 520 -12.01 -32.61 -25.44
CA THR A 520 -12.92 -33.76 -25.60
C THR A 520 -13.96 -33.80 -24.48
N THR A 521 -15.16 -34.20 -24.89
CA THR A 521 -16.48 -33.98 -24.27
C THR A 521 -16.86 -34.95 -23.15
N ALA A 522 -17.75 -34.44 -22.29
CA ALA A 522 -18.37 -35.01 -21.10
C ALA A 522 -18.95 -36.43 -21.22
N HIS A 523 -19.00 -37.14 -20.09
CA HIS A 523 -20.17 -37.93 -19.66
C HIS A 523 -20.35 -37.90 -18.13
N SER A 524 -21.59 -37.66 -17.72
CA SER A 524 -22.05 -37.64 -16.33
C SER A 524 -22.65 -38.99 -15.94
N THR A 525 -22.24 -39.55 -14.81
CA THR A 525 -23.05 -40.51 -14.04
C THR A 525 -22.82 -40.31 -12.55
N SER A 526 -23.90 -40.03 -11.83
CA SER A 526 -23.95 -39.89 -10.38
C SER A 526 -23.96 -41.26 -9.69
N ALA A 527 -23.09 -41.48 -8.72
CA ALA A 527 -23.32 -42.39 -7.61
C ALA A 527 -22.53 -41.90 -6.38
N THR A 528 -23.23 -41.71 -5.28
CA THR A 528 -22.75 -41.23 -3.98
C THR A 528 -22.20 -42.38 -3.13
N SER A 529 -20.93 -42.29 -2.73
CA SER A 529 -20.41 -42.90 -1.49
C SER A 529 -19.25 -42.04 -0.98
N SER A 530 -19.14 -41.93 0.35
CA SER A 530 -18.39 -40.90 1.05
C SER A 530 -16.87 -41.10 1.02
N SER A 531 -16.16 -40.28 0.24
CA SER A 531 -14.73 -40.01 0.38
C SER A 531 -14.52 -38.52 0.69
N ALA A 532 -13.49 -38.19 1.46
CA ALA A 532 -13.20 -36.82 1.88
C ALA A 532 -13.11 -35.88 0.65
N ALA A 533 -13.74 -34.71 0.74
CA ALA A 533 -13.86 -33.79 -0.39
C ALA A 533 -12.47 -33.32 -0.86
N GLU A 534 -12.26 -33.31 -2.18
CA GLU A 534 -11.08 -32.67 -2.77
C GLU A 534 -10.99 -31.21 -2.32
N PRO A 535 -9.79 -30.72 -1.93
CA PRO A 535 -9.59 -29.36 -1.47
C PRO A 535 -9.91 -28.33 -2.57
N LYS A 536 -10.93 -27.50 -2.33
CA LYS A 536 -11.49 -26.53 -3.29
C LYS A 536 -10.79 -25.19 -3.25
N THR A 537 -10.16 -24.86 -2.12
CA THR A 537 -9.39 -23.62 -1.93
C THR A 537 -7.89 -23.88 -1.85
N ALA A 538 -7.08 -22.87 -2.16
CA ALA A 538 -5.63 -22.95 -1.98
C ALA A 538 -5.24 -23.24 -0.51
N ASN A 539 -5.99 -22.72 0.46
CA ASN A 539 -5.80 -23.02 1.88
C ASN A 539 -6.15 -24.46 2.22
N GLU A 540 -7.23 -25.00 1.66
CA GLU A 540 -7.59 -26.42 1.84
C GLU A 540 -6.55 -27.35 1.23
N ARG A 541 -5.99 -27.00 0.05
CA ARG A 541 -4.89 -27.77 -0.57
C ARG A 541 -3.62 -27.72 0.27
N SER A 542 -3.30 -26.54 0.79
CA SER A 542 -2.13 -26.34 1.65
C SER A 542 -2.26 -27.10 2.97
N GLN A 543 -3.44 -27.07 3.59
CA GLN A 543 -3.74 -27.84 4.79
C GLN A 543 -3.71 -29.34 4.51
N HIS A 544 -4.18 -29.79 3.35
CA HIS A 544 -4.11 -31.19 2.94
C HIS A 544 -2.66 -31.68 2.82
N LEU A 545 -1.80 -30.95 2.10
CA LEU A 545 -0.37 -31.27 1.95
C LEU A 545 0.38 -31.23 3.29
N TYR A 546 0.03 -30.28 4.16
CA TYR A 546 0.55 -30.24 5.53
C TYR A 546 0.17 -31.50 6.32
N ASN A 547 -1.10 -31.89 6.25
CA ASN A 547 -1.63 -33.04 6.96
C ASN A 547 -1.04 -34.37 6.45
N GLU A 548 -0.81 -34.50 5.14
CA GLU A 548 -0.16 -35.66 4.51
C GLU A 548 1.31 -35.80 4.92
N SER A 549 2.01 -34.68 5.09
CA SER A 549 3.42 -34.67 5.53
C SER A 549 3.60 -34.74 7.05
N HIS A 550 2.56 -34.43 7.83
CA HIS A 550 2.58 -34.41 9.30
C HIS A 550 1.40 -35.20 9.93
N PRO A 551 1.27 -36.51 9.60
CA PRO A 551 0.10 -37.30 9.97
C PRO A 551 -0.15 -37.40 11.49
N PHE A 552 0.90 -37.23 12.30
CA PHE A 552 0.81 -37.32 13.76
C PHE A 552 0.32 -36.03 14.45
N GLU A 553 0.44 -34.86 13.80
CA GLU A 553 -0.14 -33.61 14.34
C GLU A 553 -1.66 -33.55 14.10
N VAL A 554 -2.14 -34.16 13.01
CA VAL A 554 -3.56 -34.29 12.69
C VAL A 554 -4.30 -35.13 13.73
N LEU A 555 -3.63 -36.12 14.31
CA LEU A 555 -4.16 -36.98 15.37
C LEU A 555 -4.23 -36.29 16.75
N HIS A 556 -3.71 -35.05 16.87
CA HIS A 556 -3.76 -34.30 18.12
C HIS A 556 -4.44 -32.94 17.91
N PRO A 557 -5.70 -32.75 18.33
CA PRO A 557 -6.25 -31.40 18.41
C PRO A 557 -5.41 -30.59 19.42
N LYS A 558 -4.96 -29.39 19.02
CA LYS A 558 -4.47 -28.38 19.98
C LYS A 558 -5.62 -28.09 20.94
N SER A 559 -5.54 -28.59 22.17
CA SER A 559 -6.65 -28.60 23.12
C SER A 559 -7.01 -27.18 23.58
N GLY A 560 -8.14 -26.69 23.11
CA GLY A 560 -8.85 -25.51 23.59
C GLY A 560 -10.34 -25.76 23.84
N SER A 561 -10.75 -27.00 24.15
CA SER A 561 -12.07 -27.33 24.72
C SER A 561 -12.10 -28.81 25.06
N GLY A 562 -12.65 -29.16 26.23
CA GLY A 562 -12.48 -30.48 26.85
C GLY A 562 -13.00 -31.68 26.06
N GLY A 563 -12.28 -32.80 26.21
CA GLY A 563 -12.71 -34.16 25.89
C GLY A 563 -12.06 -34.78 24.65
N GLY A 564 -11.06 -35.67 24.84
CA GLY A 564 -10.60 -36.60 23.79
C GLY A 564 -9.10 -36.95 23.84
N LEU A 565 -8.78 -38.08 24.49
CA LEU A 565 -7.57 -38.92 24.44
C LEU A 565 -6.20 -38.21 24.23
N GLY A 566 -5.45 -37.98 25.32
CA GLY A 566 -4.01 -37.67 25.25
C GLY A 566 -3.15 -38.87 24.82
N ILE A 567 -1.81 -38.76 24.89
CA ILE A 567 -0.80 -39.78 24.50
C ILE A 567 -1.18 -41.24 24.84
N ALA A 568 -1.90 -41.44 25.96
CA ALA A 568 -2.40 -42.75 26.39
C ALA A 568 -3.39 -43.44 25.41
N GLY A 569 -3.96 -42.70 24.45
CA GLY A 569 -4.86 -43.22 23.42
C GLY A 569 -4.16 -43.69 22.14
N LEU A 570 -2.85 -43.47 22.01
CA LEU A 570 -2.04 -43.92 20.88
C LEU A 570 -1.53 -45.35 21.13
N SER A 571 -1.40 -46.15 20.07
CA SER A 571 -0.73 -47.45 20.14
C SER A 571 0.75 -47.30 20.54
N ARG A 572 1.38 -48.39 20.99
CA ARG A 572 2.75 -48.36 21.49
C ARG A 572 3.75 -47.89 20.42
N GLU A 573 3.50 -48.26 19.18
CA GLU A 573 4.30 -47.89 18.01
C GLU A 573 4.12 -46.41 17.64
N GLU A 574 2.90 -45.88 17.73
CA GLU A 574 2.59 -44.47 17.47
C GLU A 574 3.14 -43.53 18.54
N GLN A 575 3.11 -43.94 19.81
CA GLN A 575 3.76 -43.21 20.90
C GLN A 575 5.27 -43.09 20.68
N ILE A 576 5.90 -44.15 20.17
CA ILE A 576 7.33 -44.17 19.83
C ILE A 576 7.62 -43.24 18.65
N GLY A 577 6.83 -43.30 17.57
CA GLY A 577 6.98 -42.41 16.42
C GLY A 577 6.83 -40.92 16.78
N TRP A 578 5.82 -40.61 17.60
CA TRP A 578 5.60 -39.27 18.14
C TRP A 578 6.78 -38.79 19.00
N LEU A 579 7.30 -39.63 19.90
CA LEU A 579 8.48 -39.32 20.73
C LEU A 579 9.74 -39.06 19.90
N TYR A 580 9.98 -39.87 18.86
CA TYR A 580 11.13 -39.71 17.97
C TYR A 580 11.05 -38.41 17.15
N SER A 581 9.87 -38.06 16.61
CA SER A 581 9.71 -36.80 15.87
C SER A 581 10.05 -35.58 16.73
N ARG A 582 9.63 -35.60 18.00
CA ARG A 582 9.85 -34.50 18.95
C ARG A 582 11.28 -34.44 19.48
N PHE A 583 11.92 -35.60 19.68
CA PHE A 583 13.33 -35.67 20.07
C PHE A 583 14.29 -35.32 18.91
N ALA A 584 13.99 -35.74 17.68
CA ALA A 584 14.80 -35.42 16.51
C ALA A 584 14.77 -33.92 16.14
N LEU A 585 13.60 -33.27 16.27
CA LEU A 585 13.47 -31.81 16.17
C LEU A 585 14.25 -31.08 17.28
N SER A 586 14.40 -31.68 18.47
CA SER A 586 15.20 -31.10 19.55
C SER A 586 16.71 -31.29 19.42
N LEU A 587 17.16 -32.16 18.52
CA LEU A 587 18.58 -32.48 18.28
C LEU A 587 19.17 -31.74 17.06
N SER A 588 18.31 -31.19 16.19
CA SER A 588 18.71 -30.44 14.99
C SER A 588 18.94 -28.95 15.25
N SER A 589 18.52 -28.42 16.42
CA SER A 589 18.86 -27.07 16.88
C SER A 589 19.73 -27.15 18.14
N PRO A 590 20.95 -26.57 18.14
CA PRO A 590 21.81 -26.50 19.34
C PRO A 590 21.10 -25.87 20.56
N ALA A 591 20.11 -25.01 20.34
CA ALA A 591 19.35 -24.33 21.39
C ALA A 591 18.35 -25.26 22.12
N ALA A 592 17.80 -26.27 21.44
CA ALA A 592 16.80 -27.17 22.01
C ALA A 592 17.39 -28.22 22.98
N THR A 593 18.71 -28.46 22.93
CA THR A 593 19.42 -29.39 23.80
C THR A 593 19.40 -29.02 25.30
N ARG A 594 18.92 -27.82 25.69
CA ARG A 594 19.02 -27.34 27.09
C ARG A 594 17.71 -27.26 27.88
N ARG A 595 16.52 -27.53 27.32
CA ARG A 595 15.28 -27.31 28.07
C ARG A 595 14.19 -28.36 27.85
N LEU A 596 14.34 -29.49 28.53
CA LEU A 596 13.18 -30.27 29.00
C LEU A 596 13.35 -30.50 30.50
N PRO A 597 12.81 -29.62 31.38
CA PRO A 597 12.83 -29.85 32.81
C PRO A 597 11.73 -30.86 33.15
N LEU A 598 11.95 -32.12 32.80
CA LEU A 598 11.13 -33.20 33.34
C LEU A 598 11.47 -33.34 34.83
N GLY A 599 10.46 -33.28 35.70
CA GLY A 599 10.66 -33.57 37.11
C GLY A 599 11.30 -34.95 37.30
N GLN A 600 12.08 -35.15 38.37
CA GLN A 600 12.88 -36.37 38.58
C GLN A 600 12.12 -37.68 38.38
N LYS A 601 10.80 -37.70 38.67
CA LYS A 601 9.94 -38.87 38.47
C LYS A 601 9.61 -39.11 36.99
N ALA A 602 9.25 -38.06 36.25
CA ALA A 602 8.96 -38.11 34.82
C ALA A 602 10.22 -38.44 34.00
N GLN A 603 11.37 -37.90 34.42
CA GLN A 603 12.66 -38.23 33.81
C GLN A 603 13.02 -39.71 34.04
N LYS A 604 12.79 -40.24 35.25
CA LYS A 604 13.05 -41.66 35.58
C LYS A 604 12.10 -42.63 34.87
N GLU A 605 10.85 -42.23 34.61
CA GLU A 605 9.91 -43.04 33.83
C GLU A 605 10.19 -42.99 32.33
N LEU A 606 10.54 -41.82 31.78
CA LEU A 606 11.00 -41.66 30.40
C LEU A 606 12.21 -42.57 30.15
N TRP A 607 13.21 -42.52 31.03
CA TRP A 607 14.42 -43.34 30.89
C TRP A 607 14.20 -44.83 31.17
N ARG A 608 13.21 -45.20 31.97
CA ARG A 608 12.80 -46.62 32.11
C ARG A 608 12.17 -47.12 30.82
N HIS A 609 11.27 -46.33 30.23
CA HIS A 609 10.58 -46.67 28.99
C HIS A 609 11.52 -46.75 27.79
N VAL A 610 12.46 -45.80 27.65
CA VAL A 610 13.47 -45.81 26.58
C VAL A 610 14.39 -47.04 26.67
N ASN A 611 14.77 -47.45 27.89
CA ASN A 611 15.65 -48.60 28.09
C ASN A 611 14.96 -49.96 27.94
N GLU A 612 13.69 -50.09 28.31
CA GLU A 612 12.92 -51.33 28.14
C GLU A 612 12.47 -51.57 26.69
N SER A 613 12.31 -50.50 25.88
CA SER A 613 11.80 -50.60 24.51
C SER A 613 12.89 -50.66 23.42
N ALA A 614 14.10 -50.14 23.67
CA ALA A 614 15.17 -50.11 22.67
C ALA A 614 16.18 -51.28 22.76
N ASN A 615 16.11 -52.10 23.82
CA ASN A 615 17.10 -53.16 24.14
C ASN A 615 18.56 -52.65 24.10
N LEU A 616 18.76 -51.37 24.43
CA LEU A 616 20.06 -50.70 24.49
C LEU A 616 20.61 -50.79 25.93
N PRO A 617 21.90 -51.11 26.15
CA PRO A 617 22.46 -51.19 27.48
C PRO A 617 22.93 -49.81 27.96
N ILE A 618 22.04 -48.81 27.99
CA ILE A 618 22.42 -47.46 28.46
C ILE A 618 21.90 -47.29 29.89
N ARG A 619 22.78 -47.55 30.87
CA ARG A 619 22.57 -47.13 32.26
C ARG A 619 23.44 -45.92 32.57
N ALA A 620 22.85 -44.89 33.16
CA ALA A 620 23.63 -43.91 33.90
C ALA A 620 24.30 -44.60 35.10
N VAL A 621 25.60 -44.86 35.03
CA VAL A 621 26.36 -45.45 36.15
C VAL A 621 26.92 -44.32 37.01
N LYS A 622 26.52 -44.26 38.28
CA LYS A 622 27.16 -43.38 39.28
C LYS A 622 28.61 -43.85 39.52
N LYS A 623 29.62 -43.22 38.90
CA LYS A 623 31.02 -43.39 39.32
C LYS A 623 31.32 -42.47 40.50
N LYS A 624 31.71 -43.04 41.65
CA LYS A 624 32.36 -42.30 42.75
C LYS A 624 33.80 -41.98 42.32
N TRP A 625 34.19 -40.72 42.34
CA TRP A 625 35.60 -40.33 42.16
C TRP A 625 36.45 -40.85 43.35
N ARG A 626 37.49 -41.62 43.06
CA ARG A 626 38.70 -41.71 43.90
C ARG A 626 39.70 -40.73 43.30
N THR A 627 40.06 -39.69 44.04
CA THR A 627 41.11 -38.74 43.65
C THR A 627 42.50 -39.39 43.70
N PRO A 628 43.39 -39.06 42.75
CA PRO A 628 44.81 -38.87 43.06
C PRO A 628 45.16 -37.39 43.09
N SER A 629 45.85 -37.04 44.17
CA SER A 629 46.49 -35.76 44.47
C SER A 629 47.37 -35.28 43.31
N THR A 630 47.12 -34.07 42.78
CA THR A 630 48.08 -33.03 42.30
C THR A 630 47.47 -32.13 41.22
N ALA A 631 46.54 -31.23 41.58
CA ALA A 631 46.25 -30.04 40.77
C ALA A 631 45.67 -28.94 41.67
N LYS A 632 46.30 -27.76 41.68
CA LYS A 632 45.90 -26.61 42.51
C LYS A 632 44.63 -25.93 41.96
N PRO A 633 43.76 -25.38 42.82
CA PRO A 633 42.55 -24.68 42.41
C PRO A 633 42.84 -23.25 41.91
N LEU A 634 42.04 -22.78 40.96
CA LEU A 634 41.95 -21.36 40.55
C LEU A 634 41.18 -20.55 41.62
N PRO A 635 41.57 -19.30 41.91
CA PRO A 635 40.91 -18.49 42.94
C PRO A 635 39.67 -17.78 42.38
N GLY A 636 38.55 -17.84 43.11
CA GLY A 636 37.42 -16.90 42.89
C GLY A 636 36.00 -17.43 43.02
N ALA A 637 35.75 -18.73 43.23
CA ALA A 637 34.40 -19.27 43.38
C ALA A 637 34.15 -19.81 44.79
N GLN A 638 33.49 -19.02 45.64
CA GLN A 638 32.83 -19.53 46.85
C GLN A 638 31.32 -19.63 46.59
N GLY A 639 30.79 -20.86 46.60
CA GLY A 639 29.34 -21.12 46.62
C GLY A 639 28.90 -22.44 45.96
N ASN A 640 28.92 -23.53 46.75
CA ASN A 640 28.29 -24.86 46.54
C ASN A 640 28.54 -25.64 45.24
N ASN A 641 29.52 -26.55 45.32
CA ASN A 641 29.83 -27.57 44.32
C ASN A 641 29.35 -28.96 44.81
N SER A 642 28.33 -29.54 44.16
CA SER A 642 28.18 -31.01 44.09
C SER A 642 28.42 -31.44 42.65
N GLY A 643 29.72 -31.54 42.30
CA GLY A 643 30.16 -31.95 40.97
C GLY A 643 29.85 -33.42 40.69
N PHE A 644 28.97 -33.67 39.74
CA PHE A 644 28.81 -34.96 39.06
C PHE A 644 29.24 -34.80 37.59
N SER A 645 30.12 -35.67 37.09
CA SER A 645 30.35 -35.79 35.64
C SER A 645 29.60 -37.01 35.10
N TRP A 646 28.78 -36.81 34.06
CA TRP A 646 28.04 -37.86 33.38
C TRP A 646 28.93 -38.52 32.30
N GLY A 647 28.84 -39.84 32.15
CA GLY A 647 29.48 -40.59 31.06
C GLY A 647 28.46 -41.56 30.44
N TRP A 648 28.52 -41.72 29.12
CA TRP A 648 27.46 -42.37 28.31
C TRP A 648 27.52 -43.91 28.29
N GLY A 649 28.60 -44.51 28.80
CA GLY A 649 28.75 -45.95 28.91
C GLY A 649 29.27 -46.61 27.62
N ILE A 650 29.43 -47.93 27.67
CA ILE A 650 30.13 -48.71 26.64
C ILE A 650 29.10 -49.50 25.82
N ASP A 651 29.23 -49.50 24.49
CA ASP A 651 28.34 -50.26 23.61
C ASP A 651 28.60 -51.77 23.64
N ARG A 652 27.74 -52.55 22.96
CA ARG A 652 27.80 -54.02 22.94
C ARG A 652 29.06 -54.59 22.28
N ASN A 653 29.84 -53.76 21.61
CA ASN A 653 31.10 -54.11 20.95
C ASN A 653 32.32 -53.60 21.72
N GLY A 654 32.12 -53.01 22.91
CA GLY A 654 33.20 -52.62 23.82
C GLY A 654 33.72 -51.18 23.65
N HIS A 655 33.04 -50.32 22.87
CA HIS A 655 33.48 -48.93 22.67
C HIS A 655 32.72 -47.94 23.57
N ASP A 656 33.42 -46.98 24.17
CA ASP A 656 32.77 -45.92 24.97
C ASP A 656 32.01 -44.96 24.05
N VAL A 657 30.70 -44.86 24.24
CA VAL A 657 29.79 -44.09 23.40
C VAL A 657 30.09 -42.59 23.50
N GLY A 658 30.68 -42.14 24.60
CA GLY A 658 31.07 -40.74 24.79
C GLY A 658 32.26 -40.29 23.94
N GLU A 659 32.99 -41.21 23.31
CA GLU A 659 34.18 -40.93 22.50
C GLU A 659 33.93 -41.04 20.99
N LEU A 660 32.70 -41.35 20.56
CA LEU A 660 32.35 -41.31 19.14
C LEU A 660 32.29 -39.86 18.63
N PRO A 661 33.00 -39.50 17.54
CA PRO A 661 32.83 -38.21 16.88
C PRO A 661 31.37 -38.00 16.46
N LEU A 662 30.85 -36.78 16.69
CA LEU A 662 29.44 -36.43 16.52
C LEU A 662 28.89 -36.81 15.12
N GLU A 663 29.72 -36.63 14.09
CA GLU A 663 29.41 -36.94 12.69
C GLU A 663 29.17 -38.45 12.48
N LYS A 664 30.00 -39.31 13.08
CA LYS A 664 29.82 -40.77 13.00
C LYS A 664 28.62 -41.27 13.80
N PHE A 665 28.21 -40.52 14.83
CA PHE A 665 26.99 -40.81 15.58
C PHE A 665 25.74 -40.41 14.77
N GLN A 666 25.77 -39.26 14.09
CA GLN A 666 24.70 -38.81 13.18
C GLN A 666 24.52 -39.76 11.99
N GLU A 667 25.59 -40.16 11.29
CA GLU A 667 25.50 -41.14 10.19
C GLU A 667 24.88 -42.47 10.63
N ARG A 668 25.22 -42.92 11.85
CA ARG A 668 24.66 -44.16 12.41
C ARG A 668 23.16 -44.06 12.70
N CYS A 669 22.72 -42.91 13.20
CA CYS A 669 21.30 -42.64 13.47
C CYS A 669 20.49 -42.56 12.16
N GLU A 670 21.00 -41.86 11.16
CA GLU A 670 20.35 -41.74 9.84
C GLU A 670 20.25 -43.08 9.11
N LYS A 671 21.31 -43.89 9.13
CA LYS A 671 21.32 -45.21 8.48
C LYS A 671 20.27 -46.15 9.07
N ARG A 672 20.05 -46.09 10.39
CA ARG A 672 19.00 -46.90 11.06
C ARG A 672 17.59 -46.36 10.83
N ILE A 673 17.41 -45.05 10.68
CA ILE A 673 16.11 -44.46 10.31
C ILE A 673 15.72 -44.90 8.90
N LYS A 674 16.67 -44.91 7.95
CA LYS A 674 16.46 -45.43 6.59
C LYS A 674 16.13 -46.93 6.58
N GLU A 675 16.88 -47.76 7.31
CA GLU A 675 16.62 -49.21 7.41
C GLU A 675 15.26 -49.53 8.06
N ARG A 676 14.76 -48.66 8.95
CA ARG A 676 13.46 -48.84 9.62
C ARG A 676 12.29 -48.44 8.72
N ARG A 677 12.38 -47.29 8.03
CA ARG A 677 11.40 -46.89 7.00
C ARG A 677 11.25 -47.96 5.92
N HIS A 678 12.36 -48.50 5.45
CA HIS A 678 12.33 -49.52 4.41
C HIS A 678 11.64 -50.82 4.88
N ARG A 679 11.77 -51.16 6.17
CA ARG A 679 11.11 -52.31 6.79
C ARG A 679 9.60 -52.08 6.99
N GLU A 680 9.21 -50.85 7.35
CA GLU A 680 7.81 -50.44 7.51
C GLU A 680 7.08 -50.36 6.16
N ASP A 681 7.75 -49.90 5.09
CA ASP A 681 7.21 -49.93 3.73
C ASP A 681 7.01 -51.37 3.20
N THR A 682 7.97 -52.27 3.49
CA THR A 682 7.84 -53.70 3.13
C THR A 682 6.66 -54.35 3.87
N GLN A 683 6.47 -54.00 5.14
CA GLN A 683 5.39 -54.54 5.96
C GLN A 683 4.01 -54.00 5.54
N ARG A 684 3.95 -52.77 5.01
CA ARG A 684 2.74 -52.15 4.48
C ARG A 684 2.31 -52.80 3.15
N VAL A 685 3.26 -53.10 2.27
CA VAL A 685 3.02 -53.85 1.02
C VAL A 685 2.55 -55.28 1.30
N ASP A 686 3.06 -55.93 2.35
CA ASP A 686 2.62 -57.27 2.74
C ASP A 686 1.21 -57.27 3.39
N THR A 687 0.82 -56.17 4.06
CA THR A 687 -0.51 -56.03 4.66
C THR A 687 -1.59 -55.69 3.61
N GLU A 688 -1.21 -54.96 2.55
CA GLU A 688 -2.08 -54.65 1.41
C GLU A 688 -2.36 -55.88 0.52
N LYS A 689 -1.43 -56.85 0.46
CA LYS A 689 -1.64 -58.14 -0.22
C LYS A 689 -2.62 -59.09 0.48
N GLU A 690 -2.86 -58.92 1.79
CA GLU A 690 -3.75 -59.80 2.56
C GLU A 690 -5.23 -59.36 2.56
N THR A 691 -5.55 -58.15 2.07
CA THR A 691 -6.91 -57.59 2.15
C THR A 691 -7.72 -57.64 0.86
N ASP A 692 -7.14 -58.13 -0.24
CA ASP A 692 -7.80 -58.14 -1.55
C ASP A 692 -8.36 -59.53 -1.89
N SER A 693 -9.58 -59.82 -1.42
CA SER A 693 -10.34 -61.01 -1.82
C SER A 693 -11.83 -60.72 -1.99
N HIS A 694 -12.22 -60.03 -3.07
CA HIS A 694 -13.28 -60.47 -4.00
C HIS A 694 -13.44 -59.50 -5.20
N PRO A 695 -13.87 -60.00 -6.39
CA PRO A 695 -13.54 -59.39 -7.67
C PRO A 695 -14.64 -58.49 -8.25
N SER A 696 -14.27 -57.36 -8.86
CA SER A 696 -15.00 -56.86 -10.04
C SER A 696 -14.21 -55.83 -10.88
N ASN A 697 -14.06 -56.21 -12.15
CA ASN A 697 -13.67 -55.51 -13.38
C ASN A 697 -12.17 -55.37 -13.75
N PRO A 698 -11.68 -55.99 -14.87
CA PRO A 698 -10.24 -56.26 -15.09
C PRO A 698 -9.46 -55.20 -15.87
N ASN A 699 -9.96 -53.96 -16.04
CA ASN A 699 -9.38 -53.02 -17.02
C ASN A 699 -8.83 -51.69 -16.48
N ASP A 700 -8.78 -51.47 -15.15
CA ASP A 700 -8.19 -50.26 -14.56
C ASP A 700 -7.13 -50.63 -13.51
N ILE A 701 -6.09 -51.34 -13.94
CA ILE A 701 -4.88 -51.54 -13.13
C ILE A 701 -3.77 -50.81 -13.88
N LEU A 702 -3.37 -49.63 -13.36
CA LEU A 702 -2.07 -49.04 -13.70
C LEU A 702 -1.02 -50.06 -13.27
N THR A 703 -0.34 -50.63 -14.26
CA THR A 703 0.66 -51.67 -14.06
C THR A 703 1.95 -51.05 -13.52
N GLU A 704 2.80 -51.83 -12.84
CA GLU A 704 4.17 -51.38 -12.48
C GLU A 704 4.93 -50.87 -13.72
N THR A 705 4.57 -51.37 -14.90
CA THR A 705 5.02 -50.88 -16.20
C THR A 705 4.55 -49.47 -16.52
N ASP A 706 3.30 -49.09 -16.22
CA ASP A 706 2.78 -47.72 -16.45
C ASP A 706 3.43 -46.70 -15.50
N GLU A 707 3.72 -47.09 -14.26
CA GLU A 707 4.46 -46.25 -13.30
C GLU A 707 5.93 -46.09 -13.69
N GLN A 708 6.55 -47.17 -14.19
CA GLN A 708 7.92 -47.13 -14.71
C GLN A 708 8.01 -46.33 -16.02
N GLU A 709 7.01 -46.43 -16.89
CA GLU A 709 6.92 -45.64 -18.12
C GLU A 709 6.69 -44.15 -17.83
N GLU A 710 5.89 -43.80 -16.83
CA GLU A 710 5.72 -42.41 -16.41
C GLU A 710 6.98 -41.86 -15.71
N MET A 711 7.67 -42.67 -14.89
CA MET A 711 8.97 -42.28 -14.32
C MET A 711 10.05 -42.10 -15.40
N GLN A 712 10.07 -42.98 -16.39
CA GLN A 712 10.98 -42.92 -17.52
C GLN A 712 10.68 -41.71 -18.40
N ARG A 713 9.40 -41.44 -18.69
CA ARG A 713 8.96 -40.26 -19.44
C ARG A 713 9.29 -38.95 -18.72
N ARG A 714 9.20 -38.92 -17.38
CA ARG A 714 9.62 -37.76 -16.56
C ARG A 714 11.12 -37.55 -16.57
N ARG A 715 11.93 -38.63 -16.53
CA ARG A 715 13.39 -38.56 -16.70
C ARG A 715 13.78 -38.10 -18.11
N GLU A 716 13.10 -38.58 -19.14
CA GLU A 716 13.33 -38.18 -20.52
C GLU A 716 12.92 -36.72 -20.77
N MET A 717 11.81 -36.26 -20.20
CA MET A 717 11.42 -34.85 -20.23
C MET A 717 12.39 -33.94 -19.46
N ALA A 718 12.92 -34.40 -18.32
CA ALA A 718 13.96 -33.68 -17.59
C ALA A 718 15.28 -33.63 -18.39
N SER A 719 15.65 -34.71 -19.08
CA SER A 719 16.79 -34.76 -20.00
C SER A 719 16.61 -33.81 -21.19
N LEU A 720 15.44 -33.82 -21.83
CA LEU A 720 15.12 -32.93 -22.96
C LEU A 720 15.16 -31.46 -22.54
N ARG A 721 14.67 -31.14 -21.34
CA ARG A 721 14.70 -29.76 -20.80
C ARG A 721 16.12 -29.32 -20.45
N ARG A 722 16.98 -30.24 -20.01
CA ARG A 722 18.42 -30.01 -19.79
C ARG A 722 19.16 -29.72 -21.10
N GLU A 723 18.76 -30.35 -22.20
CA GLU A 723 19.24 -30.05 -23.56
C GLU A 723 18.70 -28.72 -24.12
N LEU A 724 17.44 -28.37 -23.81
CA LEU A 724 16.78 -27.16 -24.33
C LEU A 724 17.14 -25.87 -23.58
N TYR A 725 17.42 -25.93 -22.28
CA TYR A 725 17.58 -24.74 -21.41
C TYR A 725 18.92 -24.68 -20.66
N GLY A 726 19.83 -25.63 -20.88
CA GLY A 726 21.14 -25.69 -20.20
C GLY A 726 21.10 -26.30 -18.80
N GLU A 727 22.26 -26.70 -18.28
CA GLU A 727 22.41 -27.23 -16.92
C GLU A 727 22.39 -26.10 -15.88
N ILE A 728 21.29 -25.98 -15.12
CA ILE A 728 21.32 -25.31 -13.82
C ILE A 728 21.72 -26.37 -12.80
N THR A 729 22.99 -26.37 -12.39
CA THR A 729 23.51 -27.28 -11.37
C THR A 729 23.31 -26.66 -9.99
N GLY A 730 22.34 -27.15 -9.21
CA GLY A 730 22.14 -26.64 -7.85
C GLY A 730 21.47 -27.63 -6.90
N THR A 731 21.45 -27.25 -5.63
CA THR A 731 21.13 -28.13 -4.49
C THR A 731 19.63 -28.47 -4.45
N LEU A 732 18.77 -27.54 -4.87
CA LEU A 732 17.32 -27.75 -4.92
C LEU A 732 16.95 -28.64 -6.11
N THR A 733 17.62 -28.47 -7.25
CA THR A 733 17.45 -29.29 -8.46
C THR A 733 17.79 -30.76 -8.22
N GLN A 734 18.71 -31.04 -7.29
CA GLN A 734 19.10 -32.41 -6.92
C GLN A 734 18.22 -33.02 -5.82
N SER A 735 17.31 -32.24 -5.23
CA SER A 735 16.43 -32.70 -4.16
C SER A 735 15.15 -33.30 -4.73
N PRO A 736 14.84 -34.59 -4.45
CA PRO A 736 13.60 -35.22 -4.92
C PRO A 736 12.32 -34.52 -4.46
N GLU A 737 12.40 -33.70 -3.41
CA GLU A 737 11.28 -32.89 -2.91
C GLU A 737 10.87 -31.77 -3.88
N TRP A 738 11.71 -31.43 -4.86
CA TRP A 738 11.47 -30.34 -5.81
C TRP A 738 11.24 -30.83 -7.25
N ASP A 739 11.22 -32.15 -7.49
CA ASP A 739 11.07 -32.76 -8.83
C ASP A 739 9.75 -32.39 -9.53
N ASP A 740 8.70 -32.06 -8.78
CA ASP A 740 7.39 -31.62 -9.30
C ASP A 740 7.32 -30.11 -9.61
N VAL A 741 8.33 -29.35 -9.20
CA VAL A 741 8.39 -27.89 -9.38
C VAL A 741 9.37 -27.55 -10.49
N VAL A 742 8.85 -26.89 -11.52
CA VAL A 742 9.71 -26.35 -12.59
C VAL A 742 10.23 -24.98 -12.15
N PRO A 743 11.54 -24.80 -11.96
CA PRO A 743 12.10 -23.49 -11.57
C PRO A 743 11.83 -22.44 -12.64
N MET A 744 11.63 -21.18 -12.22
CA MET A 744 11.41 -20.04 -13.10
C MET A 744 12.61 -19.09 -13.02
N PRO A 745 13.59 -19.14 -13.93
CA PRO A 745 14.78 -18.29 -13.89
C PRO A 745 14.43 -16.81 -14.01
N HIS A 746 15.36 -15.94 -13.59
CA HIS A 746 15.22 -14.49 -13.73
C HIS A 746 15.75 -14.11 -15.11
N ASP A 747 14.92 -13.48 -15.93
CA ASP A 747 15.29 -13.10 -17.30
C ASP A 747 15.50 -11.57 -17.33
N GLU A 748 16.76 -11.14 -17.25
CA GLU A 748 17.13 -9.73 -17.44
C GLU A 748 17.65 -9.51 -18.86
N PRO A 749 17.18 -8.45 -19.56
CA PRO A 749 17.66 -8.13 -20.89
C PRO A 749 19.16 -7.80 -20.87
N GLU A 750 19.87 -8.15 -21.95
CA GLU A 750 21.33 -8.02 -22.10
C GLU A 750 21.86 -6.57 -21.92
N ALA A 751 20.97 -5.57 -21.92
CA ALA A 751 21.25 -4.14 -21.73
C ALA A 751 20.83 -3.58 -20.36
N ALA A 752 20.44 -4.42 -19.40
CA ALA A 752 20.01 -3.96 -18.09
C ALA A 752 21.12 -3.17 -17.36
N LEU A 753 20.83 -1.90 -17.03
CA LEU A 753 21.79 -0.92 -16.53
C LEU A 753 22.37 -1.23 -15.13
N ALA A 754 21.89 -2.30 -14.47
CA ALA A 754 22.32 -2.70 -13.13
C ALA A 754 22.17 -4.22 -12.87
N THR A 755 22.47 -5.06 -13.87
CA THR A 755 22.43 -6.53 -13.68
C THR A 755 23.33 -6.96 -12.55
N ILE A 756 22.73 -7.63 -11.57
CA ILE A 756 23.44 -8.19 -10.44
C ILE A 756 23.86 -9.60 -10.81
N ALA A 757 25.16 -9.87 -10.80
CA ALA A 757 25.68 -11.23 -10.89
C ALA A 757 25.38 -11.96 -9.58
N TYR A 758 24.17 -12.54 -9.48
CA TYR A 758 23.77 -13.32 -8.32
C TYR A 758 24.64 -14.58 -8.19
N PRO A 759 24.96 -15.02 -6.97
CA PRO A 759 25.51 -16.36 -6.76
C PRO A 759 24.53 -17.43 -7.25
N ASP A 760 25.05 -18.52 -7.85
CA ASP A 760 24.25 -19.59 -8.45
C ASP A 760 23.20 -20.17 -7.48
N ASP A 761 23.55 -20.35 -6.20
CA ASP A 761 22.62 -20.85 -5.16
C ASP A 761 21.47 -19.85 -4.87
N TYR A 762 21.77 -18.55 -4.90
CA TYR A 762 20.75 -17.52 -4.73
C TYR A 762 19.82 -17.46 -5.93
N ASP A 763 20.36 -17.52 -7.14
CA ASP A 763 19.55 -17.50 -8.37
C ASP A 763 18.68 -18.77 -8.49
N GLU A 764 19.25 -19.95 -8.17
CA GLU A 764 18.49 -21.20 -8.11
C GLU A 764 17.35 -21.09 -7.09
N ALA A 765 17.63 -20.69 -5.85
CA ALA A 765 16.60 -20.59 -4.82
C ALA A 765 15.50 -19.58 -5.19
N MET A 766 15.88 -18.43 -5.77
CA MET A 766 14.92 -17.44 -6.27
C MET A 766 14.08 -17.97 -7.44
N SER A 767 14.64 -18.84 -8.28
CA SER A 767 13.91 -19.46 -9.39
C SER A 767 12.81 -20.41 -8.91
N TYR A 768 13.10 -21.20 -7.89
CA TYR A 768 12.11 -22.05 -7.23
C TYR A 768 11.09 -21.22 -6.45
N LEU A 769 11.51 -20.13 -5.81
CA LEU A 769 10.61 -19.22 -5.08
C LEU A 769 9.57 -18.62 -6.03
N ARG A 770 9.99 -18.11 -7.19
CA ARG A 770 9.09 -17.58 -8.22
C ARG A 770 8.06 -18.64 -8.66
N ALA A 771 8.51 -19.88 -8.88
CA ALA A 771 7.64 -20.97 -9.30
C ALA A 771 6.54 -21.30 -8.26
N VAL A 772 6.90 -21.42 -6.98
CA VAL A 772 5.92 -21.72 -5.92
C VAL A 772 4.98 -20.54 -5.62
N MET A 773 5.49 -19.31 -5.71
CA MET A 773 4.70 -18.09 -5.53
C MET A 773 3.61 -17.95 -6.59
N VAL A 774 3.91 -18.23 -7.86
CA VAL A 774 2.92 -18.22 -8.96
C VAL A 774 1.80 -19.22 -8.70
N LYS A 775 2.15 -20.40 -8.18
CA LYS A 775 1.18 -21.44 -7.81
C LYS A 775 0.46 -21.17 -6.48
N LYS A 776 0.88 -20.14 -5.73
CA LYS A 776 0.42 -19.84 -4.35
C LYS A 776 0.51 -21.07 -3.44
N GLU A 777 1.64 -21.76 -3.48
CA GLU A 777 1.86 -22.97 -2.70
C GLU A 777 2.30 -22.63 -1.27
N TYR A 778 1.48 -22.96 -0.26
CA TYR A 778 1.89 -22.83 1.13
C TYR A 778 2.20 -24.22 1.70
N SER A 779 3.49 -24.50 1.88
CA SER A 779 3.99 -25.81 2.29
C SER A 779 5.23 -25.71 3.19
N PRO A 780 5.55 -26.75 3.97
CA PRO A 780 6.77 -26.80 4.77
C PRO A 780 8.06 -26.64 3.94
N ARG A 781 8.10 -27.13 2.69
CA ARG A 781 9.25 -26.93 1.79
C ARG A 781 9.41 -25.47 1.39
N CYS A 782 8.32 -24.75 1.17
CA CYS A 782 8.35 -23.30 0.93
C CYS A 782 8.88 -22.54 2.16
N LEU A 783 8.62 -23.01 3.39
CA LEU A 783 9.13 -22.38 4.60
C LEU A 783 10.67 -22.49 4.66
N ARG A 784 11.21 -23.68 4.39
CA ARG A 784 12.67 -23.90 4.31
C ARG A 784 13.31 -23.12 3.17
N LEU A 785 12.64 -23.03 2.02
CA LEU A 785 13.11 -22.21 0.90
C LEU A 785 13.20 -20.73 1.28
N THR A 786 12.16 -20.18 1.93
CA THR A 786 12.21 -18.78 2.37
C THR A 786 13.28 -18.52 3.42
N GLU A 787 13.51 -19.47 4.34
CA GLU A 787 14.59 -19.39 5.32
C GLU A 787 15.97 -19.36 4.65
N HIS A 788 16.21 -20.25 3.68
CA HIS A 788 17.45 -20.29 2.89
C HIS A 788 17.70 -18.94 2.19
N ILE A 789 16.69 -18.41 1.51
CA ILE A 789 16.80 -17.14 0.78
C ILE A 789 17.02 -15.96 1.75
N ILE A 790 16.35 -15.94 2.90
CA ILE A 790 16.54 -14.92 3.93
C ILE A 790 17.97 -14.96 4.49
N SER A 791 18.55 -16.15 4.66
CA SER A 791 19.93 -16.28 5.14
C SER A 791 20.95 -15.66 4.17
N MET A 792 20.65 -15.65 2.87
CA MET A 792 21.48 -15.02 1.84
C MET A 792 21.18 -13.52 1.66
N ASN A 793 19.89 -13.14 1.67
CA ASN A 793 19.45 -11.76 1.49
C ASN A 793 18.25 -11.43 2.40
N PRO A 794 18.50 -11.03 3.66
CA PRO A 794 17.45 -10.72 4.60
C PRO A 794 16.72 -9.41 4.26
N ALA A 795 17.18 -8.61 3.30
CA ALA A 795 16.51 -7.38 2.87
C ALA A 795 15.41 -7.64 1.82
N HIS A 796 15.30 -8.86 1.28
CA HIS A 796 14.37 -9.17 0.20
C HIS A 796 12.91 -9.25 0.69
N TYR A 797 12.19 -8.14 0.61
CA TYR A 797 10.84 -7.98 1.20
C TYR A 797 9.79 -8.98 0.70
N THR A 798 9.84 -9.38 -0.57
CA THR A 798 8.89 -10.36 -1.14
C THR A 798 8.96 -11.71 -0.41
N VAL A 799 10.16 -12.14 -0.03
CA VAL A 799 10.39 -13.43 0.65
C VAL A 799 9.74 -13.42 2.04
N TRP A 800 9.88 -12.30 2.76
CA TRP A 800 9.27 -12.11 4.08
C TRP A 800 7.74 -12.10 4.07
N LEU A 801 7.15 -11.47 3.04
CA LEU A 801 5.69 -11.47 2.86
C LEU A 801 5.18 -12.87 2.52
N TYR A 802 5.91 -13.60 1.67
CA TYR A 802 5.56 -14.97 1.32
C TYR A 802 5.70 -15.92 2.52
N ARG A 803 6.79 -15.78 3.30
CA ARG A 803 7.02 -16.52 4.54
C ARG A 803 5.89 -16.30 5.55
N ALA A 804 5.47 -15.05 5.78
CA ALA A 804 4.33 -14.74 6.65
C ALA A 804 3.04 -15.40 6.16
N SER A 805 2.77 -15.33 4.85
CA SER A 805 1.60 -15.97 4.25
C SER A 805 1.61 -17.48 4.46
N ASN A 806 2.79 -18.10 4.34
CA ASN A 806 2.97 -19.54 4.57
C ASN A 806 2.73 -19.91 6.04
N ILE A 807 3.30 -19.16 6.99
CA ILE A 807 3.09 -19.34 8.45
C ILE A 807 1.60 -19.27 8.81
N PHE A 808 0.89 -18.27 8.29
CA PHE A 808 -0.53 -18.08 8.58
C PHE A 808 -1.42 -19.13 7.92
N ALA A 809 -1.13 -19.51 6.67
CA ALA A 809 -1.86 -20.55 5.96
C ALA A 809 -1.73 -21.91 6.65
N LEU A 810 -0.52 -22.25 7.12
CA LEU A 810 -0.22 -23.50 7.82
C LEU A 810 -0.56 -23.47 9.32
N LYS A 811 -0.95 -22.31 9.87
CA LYS A 811 -1.25 -22.11 11.31
C LYS A 811 -0.10 -22.56 12.22
N LEU A 812 1.12 -22.21 11.81
CA LEU A 812 2.33 -22.51 12.57
C LEU A 812 2.40 -21.67 13.85
N SER A 813 3.21 -22.14 14.81
CA SER A 813 3.39 -21.49 16.09
C SER A 813 4.13 -20.15 15.94
N ILE A 814 3.43 -19.04 16.13
CA ILE A 814 4.03 -17.71 16.08
C ILE A 814 5.15 -17.53 17.13
N PRO A 815 5.03 -18.02 18.39
CA PRO A 815 6.13 -17.96 19.35
C PRO A 815 7.42 -18.64 18.86
N ASP A 816 7.30 -19.76 18.15
CA ASP A 816 8.46 -20.48 17.63
C ASP A 816 9.11 -19.70 16.47
N GLU A 817 8.30 -19.09 15.60
CA GLU A 817 8.81 -18.21 14.54
C GLU A 817 9.48 -16.96 15.12
N ILE A 818 8.92 -16.35 16.17
CA ILE A 818 9.55 -15.22 16.87
C ILE A 818 10.92 -15.63 17.44
N GLN A 819 11.03 -16.84 17.96
CA GLN A 819 12.29 -17.36 18.47
C GLN A 819 13.33 -17.55 17.37
N TRP A 820 12.93 -18.10 16.21
CA TRP A 820 13.80 -18.17 15.03
C TRP A 820 14.21 -16.77 14.55
N LEU A 821 13.26 -15.84 14.49
CA LEU A 821 13.50 -14.46 14.05
C LEU A 821 14.47 -13.71 14.98
N ASN A 822 14.54 -14.07 16.27
CA ASN A 822 15.50 -13.46 17.21
C ASN A 822 16.94 -13.67 16.74
N ASP A 823 17.27 -14.87 16.27
CA ASP A 823 18.62 -15.21 15.83
C ASP A 823 18.97 -14.42 14.56
N ILE A 824 18.05 -14.41 13.58
CA ILE A 824 18.21 -13.64 12.34
C ILE A 824 18.36 -12.14 12.60
N ALA A 825 17.62 -11.60 13.58
CA ALA A 825 17.67 -10.20 13.97
C ALA A 825 18.99 -9.80 14.66
N LEU A 826 19.58 -10.70 15.45
CA LEU A 826 20.90 -10.48 16.07
C LEU A 826 22.02 -10.47 15.03
N GLU A 827 21.89 -11.30 14.00
CA GLU A 827 22.84 -11.32 12.87
C GLU A 827 22.66 -10.09 11.95
N ASN A 828 21.45 -9.53 11.90
CA ASN A 828 21.06 -8.46 10.97
C ASN A 828 20.41 -7.26 11.66
N LEU A 829 21.18 -6.59 12.54
CA LEU A 829 20.69 -5.53 13.44
C LEU A 829 19.91 -4.41 12.72
N LYS A 830 20.27 -4.06 11.48
CA LYS A 830 19.72 -2.92 10.72
C LYS A 830 18.97 -3.38 9.48
N ASN A 831 17.78 -3.94 9.68
CA ASN A 831 16.96 -4.48 8.60
C ASN A 831 15.47 -4.19 8.84
N TYR A 832 14.82 -3.47 7.93
CA TYR A 832 13.40 -3.11 8.06
C TYR A 832 12.47 -4.33 8.00
N GLN A 833 12.79 -5.31 7.15
CA GLN A 833 11.94 -6.45 6.87
C GLN A 833 11.80 -7.36 8.09
N ILE A 834 12.86 -7.56 8.86
CA ILE A 834 12.85 -8.32 10.12
C ILE A 834 11.87 -7.70 11.12
N TRP A 835 11.97 -6.40 11.37
CA TRP A 835 11.11 -5.71 12.33
C TRP A 835 9.66 -5.58 11.83
N HIS A 836 9.46 -5.46 10.52
CA HIS A 836 8.14 -5.53 9.91
C HIS A 836 7.52 -6.92 10.04
N HIS A 837 8.28 -7.98 9.77
CA HIS A 837 7.82 -9.36 9.93
C HIS A 837 7.45 -9.65 11.39
N ARG A 838 8.29 -9.21 12.34
CA ARG A 838 7.98 -9.29 13.78
C ARG A 838 6.68 -8.58 14.13
N HIS A 839 6.44 -7.39 13.57
CA HIS A 839 5.18 -6.67 13.77
C HIS A 839 3.97 -7.47 13.24
N LEU A 840 4.05 -8.06 12.04
CA LEU A 840 3.00 -8.91 11.48
C LEU A 840 2.70 -10.12 12.37
N LEU A 841 3.74 -10.77 12.89
CA LEU A 841 3.59 -11.90 13.81
C LEU A 841 2.86 -11.48 15.09
N VAL A 842 3.25 -10.36 15.71
CA VAL A 842 2.58 -9.85 16.93
C VAL A 842 1.14 -9.44 16.67
N GLU A 843 0.84 -8.80 15.54
CA GLU A 843 -0.52 -8.44 15.17
C GLU A 843 -1.45 -9.65 15.06
N ASN A 844 -0.93 -10.78 14.57
CA ASN A 844 -1.71 -12.03 14.47
C ASN A 844 -1.75 -12.83 15.78
N TYR A 845 -0.70 -12.77 16.60
CA TYR A 845 -0.64 -13.53 17.86
C TYR A 845 -1.34 -12.83 19.03
N PHE A 846 -1.32 -11.50 19.09
CA PHE A 846 -1.91 -10.76 20.20
C PHE A 846 -3.39 -11.08 20.46
N PRO A 847 -4.27 -11.19 19.43
CA PRO A 847 -5.66 -11.61 19.62
C PRO A 847 -5.82 -12.98 20.32
N GLU A 848 -4.85 -13.89 20.17
CA GLU A 848 -4.88 -15.22 20.80
C GLU A 848 -4.57 -15.17 22.30
N ILE A 849 -3.73 -14.22 22.72
CA ILE A 849 -3.28 -14.09 24.12
C ILE A 849 -3.94 -12.94 24.87
N SER A 850 -4.64 -12.03 24.20
CA SER A 850 -5.17 -10.79 24.80
C SER A 850 -6.15 -11.03 25.94
N GLY A 851 -6.81 -12.20 25.98
CA GLY A 851 -7.71 -12.60 27.07
C GLY A 851 -6.99 -13.09 28.34
N ASP A 852 -5.69 -13.36 28.29
CA ASP A 852 -4.89 -13.92 29.40
C ASP A 852 -3.75 -12.97 29.78
N ARG A 853 -3.96 -12.24 30.88
CA ARG A 853 -3.01 -11.25 31.40
C ARG A 853 -1.63 -11.86 31.71
N GLN A 854 -1.58 -13.12 32.13
CA GLN A 854 -0.31 -13.78 32.46
C GLN A 854 0.49 -14.10 31.19
N LYS A 855 -0.18 -14.56 30.13
CA LYS A 855 0.48 -14.79 28.82
C LYS A 855 0.95 -13.49 28.19
N VAL A 856 0.17 -12.42 28.27
CA VAL A 856 0.59 -11.09 27.79
C VAL A 856 1.82 -10.60 28.56
N ALA A 857 1.84 -10.74 29.88
CA ALA A 857 3.00 -10.35 30.69
C ALA A 857 4.24 -11.19 30.38
N GLN A 858 4.09 -12.52 30.20
CA GLN A 858 5.19 -13.40 29.82
C GLN A 858 5.76 -13.04 28.45
N PHE A 859 4.89 -12.78 27.47
CA PHE A 859 5.29 -12.38 26.12
C PHE A 859 5.97 -11.01 26.11
N ALA A 860 5.42 -10.03 26.84
CA ALA A 860 6.04 -8.72 27.00
C ALA A 860 7.44 -8.83 27.63
N GLY A 861 7.60 -9.67 28.65
CA GLY A 861 8.89 -9.92 29.30
C GLY A 861 9.91 -10.54 28.34
N SER A 862 9.50 -11.50 27.49
CA SER A 862 10.41 -12.06 26.47
C SER A 862 10.80 -11.04 25.42
N GLU A 863 9.85 -10.21 24.95
CA GLU A 863 10.15 -9.15 23.99
C GLU A 863 11.11 -8.12 24.57
N ILE A 864 10.81 -7.56 25.76
CA ILE A 864 11.66 -6.55 26.42
C ILE A 864 13.09 -7.09 26.61
N SER A 865 13.22 -8.34 27.06
CA SER A 865 14.52 -9.00 27.24
C SER A 865 15.29 -9.10 25.93
N PHE A 866 14.64 -9.50 24.83
CA PHE A 866 15.25 -9.60 23.52
C PHE A 866 15.66 -8.23 22.96
N LEU A 867 14.79 -7.21 23.05
CA LEU A 867 15.12 -5.85 22.63
C LEU A 867 16.30 -5.28 23.42
N GLY A 868 16.43 -5.65 24.70
CA GLY A 868 17.59 -5.32 25.52
C GLY A 868 18.89 -5.91 24.97
N GLN A 869 18.87 -7.12 24.41
CA GLN A 869 20.05 -7.73 23.80
C GLN A 869 20.47 -6.98 22.53
N ILE A 870 19.53 -6.64 21.64
CA ILE A 870 19.84 -5.86 20.43
C ILE A 870 20.39 -4.47 20.81
N LEU A 871 19.80 -3.81 21.81
CA LEU A 871 20.24 -2.49 22.26
C LEU A 871 21.59 -2.53 23.00
N ALA A 872 21.99 -3.67 23.55
CA ALA A 872 23.34 -3.83 24.09
C ALA A 872 24.41 -3.79 22.99
N GLU A 873 24.08 -4.25 21.78
CA GLU A 873 24.96 -4.18 20.61
C GLU A 873 24.88 -2.81 19.91
N ASP A 874 23.68 -2.25 19.72
CA ASP A 874 23.45 -0.92 19.14
C ASP A 874 22.40 -0.15 19.95
N THR A 875 22.86 0.64 20.91
CA THR A 875 22.01 1.44 21.82
C THR A 875 21.14 2.48 21.13
N LYS A 876 21.43 2.78 19.84
CA LYS A 876 20.71 3.78 19.03
C LYS A 876 19.97 3.15 17.85
N ASN A 877 19.80 1.83 17.84
CA ASN A 877 19.07 1.13 16.78
C ASN A 877 17.63 1.65 16.64
N TYR A 878 17.38 2.40 15.56
CA TYR A 878 16.11 3.08 15.34
C TYR A 878 14.94 2.10 15.21
N HIS A 879 15.15 0.94 14.58
CA HIS A 879 14.11 -0.06 14.39
C HIS A 879 13.63 -0.63 15.72
N VAL A 880 14.57 -0.91 16.63
CA VAL A 880 14.25 -1.40 17.98
C VAL A 880 13.47 -0.36 18.77
N TRP A 881 13.90 0.90 18.77
CA TRP A 881 13.20 1.96 19.51
C TRP A 881 11.78 2.20 18.98
N SER A 882 11.61 2.16 17.66
CA SER A 882 10.29 2.24 17.02
C SER A 882 9.42 1.05 17.40
N TYR A 883 9.95 -0.17 17.32
CA TYR A 883 9.22 -1.39 17.65
C TYR A 883 8.87 -1.48 19.15
N ARG A 884 9.79 -1.06 20.03
CA ARG A 884 9.57 -0.95 21.47
C ARG A 884 8.42 0.01 21.80
N SER A 885 8.38 1.16 21.12
CA SER A 885 7.27 2.11 21.24
C SER A 885 5.94 1.54 20.75
N TYR A 886 5.96 0.71 19.70
CA TYR A 886 4.78 -0.04 19.25
C TYR A 886 4.33 -1.05 20.32
N LEU A 887 5.24 -1.85 20.88
CA LEU A 887 4.91 -2.84 21.92
C LEU A 887 4.29 -2.21 23.16
N VAL A 888 4.81 -1.06 23.61
CA VAL A 888 4.22 -0.33 24.76
C VAL A 888 2.74 -0.02 24.50
N ARG A 889 2.41 0.44 23.29
CA ARG A 889 1.01 0.72 22.90
C ARG A 889 0.20 -0.58 22.76
N LYS A 890 0.76 -1.58 22.07
CA LYS A 890 0.04 -2.81 21.72
C LYS A 890 -0.29 -3.66 22.95
N LEU A 891 0.65 -3.76 23.88
CA LEU A 891 0.54 -4.59 25.08
C LEU A 891 0.18 -3.78 26.34
N SER A 892 -0.12 -2.48 26.20
CA SER A 892 -0.44 -1.55 27.29
C SER A 892 0.60 -1.54 28.41
N LEU A 893 1.88 -1.39 28.08
CA LEU A 893 3.01 -1.47 29.02
C LEU A 893 3.38 -0.11 29.66
N TRP A 894 2.46 0.84 29.70
CA TRP A 894 2.73 2.22 30.16
C TRP A 894 3.23 2.29 31.60
N ASP A 895 2.64 1.50 32.49
CA ASP A 895 3.00 1.45 33.93
C ASP A 895 3.97 0.30 34.26
N ASN A 896 4.59 -0.29 33.24
CA ASN A 896 5.55 -1.36 33.44
C ASN A 896 6.85 -0.81 34.06
N GLN A 897 7.06 -1.14 35.33
CA GLN A 897 8.24 -0.68 36.08
C GLN A 897 9.56 -1.26 35.58
N GLU A 898 9.54 -2.39 34.88
CA GLU A 898 10.76 -2.97 34.28
C GLU A 898 11.18 -2.18 33.05
N GLU A 899 10.22 -1.70 32.26
CA GLU A 899 10.48 -0.84 31.11
C GLU A 899 11.14 0.47 31.54
N LEU A 900 10.54 1.19 32.51
CA LEU A 900 11.13 2.44 33.01
C LEU A 900 12.53 2.24 33.60
N ARG A 901 12.74 1.17 34.38
CA ARG A 901 14.05 0.81 34.95
C ARG A 901 15.08 0.50 33.87
N ALA A 902 14.69 -0.17 32.78
CA ALA A 902 15.60 -0.46 31.67
C ALA A 902 16.06 0.84 30.99
N ILE A 903 15.16 1.80 30.79
CA ILE A 903 15.50 3.11 30.23
C ILE A 903 16.40 3.92 31.16
N GLU A 904 16.13 3.89 32.46
CA GLU A 904 16.99 4.52 33.46
C GLU A 904 18.41 3.94 33.45
N GLY A 905 18.54 2.62 33.36
CA GLY A 905 19.83 1.95 33.19
C GLY A 905 20.57 2.43 31.94
N MET A 906 19.88 2.52 30.80
CA MET A 906 20.48 3.00 29.55
C MET A 906 20.93 4.47 29.61
N ILE A 907 20.18 5.33 30.30
CA ILE A 907 20.56 6.74 30.52
C ILE A 907 21.72 6.83 31.52
N GLN A 908 21.75 5.96 32.53
CA GLN A 908 22.84 5.90 33.49
C GLN A 908 24.15 5.45 32.83
N ASP A 909 24.08 4.47 31.93
CA ASP A 909 25.22 3.97 31.16
C ASP A 909 25.70 5.00 30.13
N ASP A 910 24.79 5.65 29.41
CA ASP A 910 25.08 6.77 28.51
C ASP A 910 24.02 7.88 28.61
N VAL A 911 24.34 8.92 29.38
CA VAL A 911 23.46 10.09 29.55
C VAL A 911 23.23 10.85 28.22
N ARG A 912 24.06 10.63 27.19
CA ARG A 912 23.91 11.21 25.84
C ARG A 912 23.04 10.37 24.91
N ASN A 913 22.50 9.25 25.38
CA ASN A 913 21.61 8.41 24.60
C ASN A 913 20.24 9.09 24.40
N ASN A 914 20.14 9.93 23.36
CA ASN A 914 18.92 10.65 23.05
C ASN A 914 17.72 9.73 22.76
N SER A 915 17.95 8.51 22.27
CA SER A 915 16.87 7.55 22.02
C SER A 915 16.23 7.08 23.33
N ALA A 916 17.04 6.83 24.36
CA ALA A 916 16.55 6.49 25.70
C ALA A 916 15.77 7.67 26.33
N TRP A 917 16.28 8.91 26.21
CA TRP A 917 15.57 10.11 26.65
C TRP A 917 14.23 10.31 25.93
N SER A 918 14.21 10.13 24.61
CA SER A 918 13.00 10.22 23.80
C SER A 918 11.98 9.15 24.20
N HIS A 919 12.43 7.93 24.45
CA HIS A 919 11.55 6.83 24.86
C HIS A 919 11.04 7.02 26.29
N ARG A 920 11.85 7.56 27.20
CA ARG A 920 11.39 7.97 28.54
C ARG A 920 10.26 9.00 28.43
N PHE A 921 10.44 10.02 27.59
CA PHE A 921 9.44 11.07 27.38
C PHE A 921 8.14 10.48 26.83
N PHE A 922 8.26 9.60 25.83
CA PHE A 922 7.13 8.87 25.27
C PHE A 922 6.40 8.03 26.34
N LEU A 923 7.10 7.24 27.13
CA LEU A 923 6.53 6.37 28.14
C LEU A 923 5.75 7.15 29.21
N VAL A 924 6.31 8.28 29.67
CA VAL A 924 5.72 9.09 30.73
C VAL A 924 4.59 9.98 30.22
N PHE A 925 4.78 10.68 29.11
CA PHE A 925 3.85 11.72 28.63
C PHE A 925 2.91 11.26 27.50
N SER A 926 2.91 9.97 27.16
CA SER A 926 1.93 9.36 26.26
C SER A 926 1.08 8.27 26.91
N ASN A 927 1.18 8.08 28.23
CA ASN A 927 0.34 7.14 28.98
C ASN A 927 -1.14 7.61 28.92
N PRO A 928 -2.07 6.82 28.36
CA PRO A 928 -3.49 7.20 28.25
C PRO A 928 -4.19 7.51 29.59
N GLU A 929 -3.68 7.04 30.73
CA GLU A 929 -4.23 7.37 32.05
C GLU A 929 -3.94 8.82 32.45
N HIS A 930 -2.78 9.34 32.06
CA HIS A 930 -2.23 10.62 32.53
C HIS A 930 -1.91 11.62 31.41
N SER A 931 -2.30 11.32 30.18
CA SER A 931 -2.10 12.20 29.02
C SER A 931 -3.33 12.25 28.12
N THR A 932 -3.44 13.35 27.38
CA THR A 932 -4.48 13.62 26.39
C THR A 932 -4.04 13.05 25.04
N ALA A 933 -4.90 12.23 24.43
CA ALA A 933 -4.59 11.59 23.15
C ALA A 933 -4.32 12.65 22.07
N GLY A 934 -3.20 12.50 21.35
CA GLY A 934 -2.78 13.42 20.28
C GLY A 934 -2.10 14.69 20.78
N SER A 935 -1.85 14.83 22.10
CA SER A 935 -1.22 16.03 22.62
C SER A 935 0.24 16.16 22.18
N ALA A 936 0.58 17.29 21.53
CA ALA A 936 1.91 17.55 20.99
C ALA A 936 2.98 17.61 22.10
N ALA A 937 4.23 17.23 21.80
CA ALA A 937 5.33 17.30 22.78
C ALA A 937 5.63 18.74 23.26
N THR A 938 5.24 19.75 22.46
CA THR A 938 5.49 21.17 22.68
C THR A 938 4.26 21.94 23.19
N GLU A 939 3.26 21.25 23.75
CA GLU A 939 2.10 21.90 24.34
C GLU A 939 1.84 21.41 25.77
N PHE A 940 1.17 22.25 26.54
CA PHE A 940 0.70 21.92 27.88
C PHE A 940 -0.43 20.89 27.82
N ASP A 941 -0.33 19.86 28.66
CA ASP A 941 -1.36 18.85 28.83
C ASP A 941 -1.91 18.87 30.27
N PRO A 942 -3.12 19.41 30.51
CA PRO A 942 -3.67 19.54 31.86
C PRO A 942 -3.98 18.19 32.52
N LYS A 943 -3.95 17.09 31.78
CA LYS A 943 -4.19 15.74 32.32
C LYS A 943 -2.95 15.15 33.00
N VAL A 944 -1.77 15.72 32.78
CA VAL A 944 -0.51 15.27 33.39
C VAL A 944 -0.47 15.70 34.86
N PRO A 945 -0.40 14.76 35.82
CA PRO A 945 -0.32 15.08 37.24
C PRO A 945 0.95 15.87 37.60
N ASP A 946 0.79 16.88 38.46
CA ASP A 946 1.90 17.70 38.98
C ASP A 946 3.01 16.86 39.63
N GLU A 947 2.66 15.76 40.29
CA GLU A 947 3.62 14.82 40.91
C GLU A 947 4.56 14.17 39.88
N ILE A 948 4.04 13.84 38.69
CA ILE A 948 4.84 13.27 37.59
C ILE A 948 5.78 14.35 37.04
N VAL A 949 5.29 15.58 36.86
CA VAL A 949 6.12 16.71 36.40
C VAL A 949 7.27 16.96 37.36
N GLU A 950 6.98 17.04 38.67
CA GLU A 950 7.98 17.27 39.71
C GLU A 950 9.04 16.15 39.74
N ARG A 951 8.62 14.88 39.64
CA ARG A 951 9.52 13.73 39.56
C ARG A 951 10.45 13.84 38.35
N GLU A 952 9.90 14.14 37.17
CA GLU A 952 10.68 14.20 35.93
C GLU A 952 11.59 15.43 35.85
N VAL A 953 11.19 16.57 36.42
CA VAL A 953 12.07 17.75 36.57
C VAL A 953 13.28 17.39 37.43
N ARG A 954 13.07 16.78 38.61
CA ARG A 954 14.18 16.35 39.50
C ARG A 954 15.10 15.36 38.83
N TYR A 955 14.55 14.41 38.07
CA TYR A 955 15.34 13.44 37.33
C TYR A 955 16.20 14.13 36.26
N ALA A 956 15.60 15.00 35.44
CA ALA A 956 16.30 15.69 34.36
C ALA A 956 17.42 16.62 34.88
N THR A 957 17.16 17.38 35.95
CA THR A 957 18.17 18.25 36.57
C THR A 957 19.32 17.43 37.16
N ALA A 958 19.03 16.33 37.87
CA ALA A 958 20.05 15.44 38.41
C ALA A 958 20.97 14.86 37.32
N GLN A 959 20.41 14.41 36.19
CA GLN A 959 21.20 13.86 35.09
C GLN A 959 22.00 14.93 34.32
N THR A 960 21.55 16.18 34.34
CA THR A 960 22.27 17.29 33.68
C THR A 960 23.64 17.54 34.30
N TYR A 961 23.80 17.35 35.62
CA TYR A 961 25.10 17.49 36.28
C TYR A 961 26.15 16.51 35.77
N ALA A 962 25.74 15.32 35.32
CA ALA A 962 26.67 14.31 34.79
C ALA A 962 27.33 14.74 33.47
N ALA A 963 26.61 15.52 32.65
CA ALA A 963 27.14 16.06 31.40
C ALA A 963 26.45 17.41 31.06
N PRO A 964 26.91 18.53 31.63
CA PRO A 964 26.22 19.83 31.48
C PRO A 964 26.11 20.33 30.05
N GLN A 965 27.07 19.99 29.19
CA GLN A 965 27.09 20.36 27.77
C GLN A 965 26.33 19.37 26.87
N ASN A 966 25.70 18.32 27.42
CA ASN A 966 24.88 17.39 26.66
C ASN A 966 23.47 17.94 26.45
N GLN A 967 23.03 18.04 25.21
CA GLN A 967 21.72 18.62 24.86
C GLN A 967 20.52 17.79 25.33
N SER A 968 20.62 16.46 25.40
CA SER A 968 19.47 15.58 25.68
C SER A 968 18.73 15.88 26.98
N PRO A 969 19.37 15.96 28.16
CA PRO A 969 18.67 16.27 29.41
C PRO A 969 18.08 17.69 29.43
N TRP A 970 18.70 18.67 28.76
CA TRP A 970 18.12 20.01 28.62
C TRP A 970 16.85 20.03 27.76
N ASN A 971 16.87 19.34 26.62
CA ASN A 971 15.69 19.22 25.76
C ASN A 971 14.57 18.46 26.49
N TYR A 972 14.91 17.40 27.22
CA TYR A 972 13.95 16.66 28.04
C TYR A 972 13.34 17.55 29.12
N LEU A 973 14.16 18.29 29.87
CA LEU A 973 13.70 19.23 30.90
C LEU A 973 12.74 20.29 30.32
N LYS A 974 13.10 20.91 29.19
CA LYS A 974 12.21 21.86 28.50
C LYS A 974 10.87 21.20 28.14
N GLY A 975 10.90 19.98 27.59
CA GLY A 975 9.70 19.22 27.26
C GLY A 975 8.81 18.93 28.48
N VAL A 976 9.41 18.52 29.61
CA VAL A 976 8.69 18.24 30.87
C VAL A 976 8.01 19.51 31.39
N LEU A 977 8.70 20.65 31.38
CA LEU A 977 8.16 21.93 31.85
C LEU A 977 6.97 22.37 30.98
N VAL A 978 7.11 22.28 29.65
CA VAL A 978 6.03 22.60 28.71
C VAL A 978 4.83 21.68 28.92
N LYS A 979 5.04 20.35 29.02
CA LYS A 979 3.97 19.38 29.26
C LYS A 979 3.23 19.62 30.57
N GLY A 980 3.97 19.98 31.63
CA GLY A 980 3.39 20.31 32.94
C GLY A 980 2.87 21.75 33.07
N GLY A 981 2.94 22.57 32.02
CA GLY A 981 2.50 23.97 32.06
C GLY A 981 3.29 24.83 33.06
N ARG A 982 4.51 24.41 33.38
CA ARG A 982 5.41 25.12 34.30
C ARG A 982 6.17 26.18 33.51
N LYS A 983 6.24 27.38 34.06
CA LYS A 983 7.08 28.47 33.52
C LYS A 983 8.54 28.06 33.51
N LEU A 984 9.29 28.47 32.48
CA LEU A 984 10.72 28.16 32.38
C LEU A 984 11.51 28.76 33.54
N GLY A 985 11.05 29.90 34.08
CA GLY A 985 11.67 30.53 35.25
C GLY A 985 11.68 29.66 36.53
N SER A 986 10.95 28.54 36.58
CA SER A 986 10.98 27.62 37.73
C SER A 986 12.33 26.92 37.93
N VAL A 987 13.14 26.81 36.87
CA VAL A 987 14.48 26.17 36.90
C VAL A 987 15.62 27.18 36.76
N GLU A 988 15.36 28.47 36.96
CA GLU A 988 16.38 29.52 36.79
C GLU A 988 17.58 29.33 37.71
N GLU A 989 17.35 29.08 39.00
CA GLU A 989 18.45 28.95 39.97
C GLU A 989 19.37 27.78 39.62
N PHE A 990 18.79 26.64 39.27
CA PHE A 990 19.54 25.50 38.73
C PHE A 990 20.31 25.86 37.44
N THR A 991 19.68 26.59 36.52
CA THR A 991 20.29 26.93 35.22
C THR A 991 21.47 27.88 35.38
N LYS A 992 21.42 28.80 36.36
CA LYS A 992 22.50 29.73 36.69
C LYS A 992 23.78 29.05 37.17
N GLU A 993 23.68 27.85 37.77
CA GLU A 993 24.87 27.11 38.25
C GLU A 993 25.88 26.78 37.14
N PHE A 994 25.46 26.87 35.87
CA PHE A 994 26.29 26.58 34.70
C PHE A 994 26.81 27.83 33.97
N VAL A 995 26.50 29.03 34.48
CA VAL A 995 26.88 30.32 33.86
C VAL A 995 27.35 31.30 34.94
N GLU A 996 28.64 31.61 34.94
CA GLU A 996 29.29 32.51 35.90
C GLU A 996 29.92 33.72 35.19
N GLY A 997 29.82 34.91 35.81
CA GLY A 997 30.49 36.14 35.35
C GLY A 997 30.03 36.69 33.99
N LEU A 998 28.84 36.28 33.49
CA LEU A 998 28.35 36.67 32.16
C LEU A 998 28.23 38.21 32.01
N GLY A 999 28.97 38.77 31.05
CA GLY A 999 29.00 40.22 30.79
C GLY A 999 30.11 40.99 31.52
N GLU A 1000 30.94 40.34 32.33
CA GLU A 1000 32.07 41.00 33.01
C GLU A 1000 33.25 41.27 32.06
N GLU A 1001 33.81 42.49 32.12
CA GLU A 1001 34.92 42.91 31.25
C GLU A 1001 36.28 42.31 31.72
N GLY A 1002 36.89 41.47 30.87
CA GLY A 1002 38.23 40.89 31.05
C GLY A 1002 38.35 39.46 30.52
N GLU A 1003 39.49 39.11 29.93
CA GLU A 1003 39.75 37.76 29.40
C GLU A 1003 39.75 36.73 30.56
N GLY A 1004 38.89 35.70 30.47
CA GLY A 1004 38.77 34.66 31.49
C GLY A 1004 37.81 34.94 32.66
N LYS A 1005 37.03 36.04 32.64
CA LYS A 1005 36.02 36.33 33.68
C LYS A 1005 34.65 35.69 33.46
N GLU A 1006 34.30 35.38 32.22
CA GLU A 1006 33.09 34.62 31.88
C GLU A 1006 33.40 33.13 31.83
N ASP A 1007 32.69 32.33 32.64
CA ASP A 1007 32.73 30.87 32.61
C ASP A 1007 31.34 30.30 32.30
N VAL A 1008 31.19 29.75 31.09
CA VAL A 1008 29.94 29.12 30.64
C VAL A 1008 30.21 27.62 30.50
N LYS A 1009 29.74 26.85 31.48
CA LYS A 1009 29.89 25.39 31.52
C LYS A 1009 28.89 24.68 30.59
N SER A 1010 27.80 25.36 30.22
CA SER A 1010 26.81 24.84 29.28
C SER A 1010 26.22 25.91 28.36
N THR A 1011 26.39 25.75 27.05
CA THR A 1011 25.73 26.61 26.07
C THR A 1011 24.21 26.42 26.05
N HIS A 1012 23.73 25.25 26.47
CA HIS A 1012 22.30 24.94 26.58
C HIS A 1012 21.66 25.62 27.79
N ALA A 1013 22.41 25.74 28.90
CA ALA A 1013 21.99 26.56 30.03
C ALA A 1013 21.89 28.04 29.63
N LEU A 1014 22.87 28.56 28.88
CA LEU A 1014 22.87 29.94 28.40
C LEU A 1014 21.68 30.24 27.45
N ASP A 1015 21.33 29.29 26.58
CA ASP A 1015 20.13 29.37 25.73
C ASP A 1015 18.83 29.36 26.55
N LEU A 1016 18.72 28.48 27.55
CA LEU A 1016 17.56 28.44 28.45
C LEU A 1016 17.44 29.72 29.30
N LEU A 1017 18.55 30.30 29.79
CA LEU A 1017 18.54 31.58 30.48
C LEU A 1017 18.03 32.73 29.59
N ALA A 1018 18.39 32.72 28.30
CA ALA A 1018 17.85 33.71 27.37
C ALA A 1018 16.32 33.65 27.30
N GLU A 1019 15.75 32.44 27.24
CA GLU A 1019 14.29 32.22 27.27
C GLU A 1019 13.66 32.62 28.60
N ILE A 1020 14.29 32.29 29.73
CA ILE A 1020 13.81 32.66 31.06
C ILE A 1020 13.80 34.18 31.24
N TYR A 1021 14.86 34.88 30.82
CA TYR A 1021 14.91 36.34 30.90
C TYR A 1021 13.89 37.00 29.97
N ALA A 1022 13.70 36.46 28.77
CA ALA A 1022 12.64 36.91 27.86
C ALA A 1022 11.24 36.71 28.47
N GLU A 1023 10.95 35.55 29.06
CA GLU A 1023 9.69 35.25 29.76
C GLU A 1023 9.42 36.21 30.93
N LYS A 1024 10.49 36.68 31.61
CA LYS A 1024 10.42 37.67 32.70
C LYS A 1024 10.37 39.13 32.23
N GLY A 1025 10.57 39.39 30.94
CA GLY A 1025 10.66 40.73 30.36
C GLY A 1025 12.02 41.43 30.55
N ASP A 1026 13.07 40.72 31.00
CA ASP A 1026 14.44 41.24 31.08
C ASP A 1026 15.15 41.09 29.73
N THR A 1027 14.73 41.91 28.77
CA THR A 1027 15.22 41.86 27.38
C THR A 1027 16.71 42.15 27.26
N ALA A 1028 17.27 42.93 28.19
CA ALA A 1028 18.70 43.25 28.22
C ALA A 1028 19.55 42.02 28.54
N LYS A 1029 19.17 41.24 29.57
CA LYS A 1029 19.87 39.99 29.88
C LYS A 1029 19.63 38.91 28.85
N ALA A 1030 18.41 38.82 28.31
CA ALA A 1030 18.11 37.88 27.22
C ALA A 1030 18.97 38.14 25.99
N ASP A 1031 19.09 39.41 25.56
CA ASP A 1031 19.95 39.79 24.43
C ASP A 1031 21.43 39.51 24.72
N LEU A 1032 21.91 39.75 25.96
CA LEU A 1032 23.27 39.45 26.37
C LEU A 1032 23.58 37.95 26.23
N CYS A 1033 22.70 37.06 26.71
CA CYS A 1033 22.86 35.61 26.55
C CYS A 1033 22.95 35.20 25.09
N LEU A 1034 22.01 35.64 24.25
CA LEU A 1034 21.98 35.30 22.82
C LEU A 1034 23.20 35.87 22.07
N ARG A 1035 23.64 37.07 22.44
CA ARG A 1035 24.83 37.69 21.86
C ARG A 1035 26.08 36.88 22.19
N ARG A 1036 26.23 36.41 23.43
CA ARG A 1036 27.36 35.56 23.84
C ARG A 1036 27.36 34.19 23.18
N LEU A 1037 26.19 33.61 22.92
CA LEU A 1037 26.07 32.42 22.07
C LEU A 1037 26.57 32.70 20.64
N ALA A 1038 26.15 33.82 20.04
CA ALA A 1038 26.56 34.20 18.68
C ALA A 1038 28.06 34.51 18.54
N GLU A 1039 28.62 35.25 19.50
CA GLU A 1039 29.99 35.78 19.43
C GLU A 1039 31.05 34.76 19.85
N ARG A 1040 30.76 33.94 20.86
CA ARG A 1040 31.79 33.16 21.57
C ARG A 1040 31.46 31.68 21.70
N TYR A 1041 30.30 31.33 22.23
CA TYR A 1041 30.07 29.98 22.74
C TYR A 1041 29.41 29.02 21.75
N ASP A 1042 28.71 29.52 20.71
CA ASP A 1042 27.99 28.68 19.75
C ASP A 1042 27.88 29.33 18.36
N ARG A 1043 29.06 29.70 17.83
CA ARG A 1043 29.22 30.47 16.59
C ARG A 1043 28.66 29.76 15.36
N ILE A 1044 28.56 28.42 15.38
CA ILE A 1044 27.99 27.63 14.28
C ILE A 1044 26.52 28.01 14.00
N ARG A 1045 25.79 28.50 15.01
CA ARG A 1045 24.39 28.95 14.94
C ARG A 1045 24.26 30.47 14.98
N VAL A 1046 25.29 31.24 14.62
CA VAL A 1046 25.28 32.72 14.66
C VAL A 1046 24.03 33.33 14.02
N GLY A 1047 23.64 32.87 12.81
CA GLY A 1047 22.45 33.38 12.13
C GLY A 1047 21.14 33.09 12.87
N TYR A 1048 21.05 31.95 13.57
CA TYR A 1048 19.90 31.61 14.41
C TYR A 1048 19.85 32.51 15.67
N TRP A 1049 20.98 32.74 16.31
CA TRP A 1049 21.05 33.62 17.49
C TRP A 1049 20.74 35.08 17.15
N GLU A 1050 21.26 35.59 16.04
CA GLU A 1050 20.92 36.93 15.55
C GLU A 1050 19.44 37.07 15.20
N TRP A 1051 18.83 36.04 14.61
CA TRP A 1051 17.39 36.00 14.38
C TRP A 1051 16.61 36.05 15.70
N ARG A 1052 16.94 35.21 16.70
CA ARG A 1052 16.29 35.25 18.03
C ARG A 1052 16.42 36.61 18.71
N ARG A 1053 17.58 37.26 18.60
CA ARG A 1053 17.81 38.61 19.12
C ARG A 1053 16.89 39.64 18.48
N LYS A 1054 16.66 39.54 17.17
CA LYS A 1054 15.68 40.39 16.48
C LYS A 1054 14.27 40.16 17.01
N CYS A 1055 13.87 38.92 17.29
CA CYS A 1055 12.54 38.61 17.86
C CYS A 1055 12.31 39.27 19.23
N LEU A 1056 13.36 39.35 20.08
CA LEU A 1056 13.26 40.07 21.37
C LEU A 1056 12.86 41.55 21.21
N SER A 1057 13.22 42.17 20.08
CA SER A 1057 12.94 43.59 19.80
C SER A 1057 11.59 43.84 19.11
N SER A 1058 11.08 42.85 18.36
CA SER A 1058 9.79 42.95 17.65
C SER A 1058 8.59 42.56 18.53
N GLY A 1059 8.83 41.92 19.68
CA GLY A 1059 7.76 41.39 20.55
C GLY A 1059 7.02 40.20 19.93
N GLU A 1060 7.66 39.51 18.97
CA GLU A 1060 7.17 38.28 18.33
C GLU A 1060 7.67 37.02 19.06
#